data_AF-A0A954SAH4-F1
#
_entry.id   AF-A0A954SAH4-F1
#
_cell.length_a   1.000
_cell.length_b   1.000
_cell.length_c   1.000
_cell.angle_alpha   90.00
_cell.angle_beta   90.00
_cell.angle_gamma   90.00
#
_symmetry.space_group_name_H-M   'P 1'
#
loop_
_entity.id
_entity.type
_entity.pdbx_description
1 polymer ?
#
loop_
_entity_poly.entity_id
_entity_poly.type
_entity_poly.pdbx_seq_one_letter_code
_entity_poly.pdbx_strand_id
1 'polypeptide(L)'
;MTGYRLRNGVVVLSLLWAQALLAQGVLISRHPFPLPRPHIPPPVEANYKISQLSIEGRVDDQVADIQVSQTFENCGRGTIEAQFVFPLPYDGAIDELTLLVDGKELTGKLLSREDARKRYEAIVRSQRDPALLEWIGTGMFQTSVFPIPAGESRTVSLHYTQLLRKDHTLTEFLFPLSTAKYTSKPLESINVRLSLTSNSSLKNIYSPTHAIDIKRNGKRRAVVTYSQKNTIPTSDFRLFFDAREGKVSTSLLSYQSSQSKDDGYFLLLASPDIQTDQEEYIAKSVLFVVDKSGSMSGKKIEQAREALKFVLNNLRDGDLFNIVAYDSKVETFRDELERFSKKSREEALGYVDGLYAGGGTNIHDALTRSFDMLQDKHQPTYVLFLTDGKPTNGQTNEAAIATAAKQANNVHARLMSFGVGYDVNSRLLDRLSREGFGLSEYVTPDEDIEEHVARVYNRISAPVLTRASLTFELDESQKKPFVNRLYPAAEFDLFAGEQLVLVGRYRKSGPVQIRLTGHVGEEKQEFTFQGDLTDRRDDHGHAFVAKLWATRRIGELIDELDLHGQNQELVDELVTLSTQYGILTPYTSFLADETVTPSLALESKALQSNSALARGRLTELDAESGQSAFQQRQAKQMFRNAAQAPSGSSSLPPLATPASAAGGVAGPGQPQTAPATDHPDESAVVRNSGVQTLYKRGQLVVTPETAEVDPERDKAQIQEIERYTDAYFTLIAANSAAENELLSQQRDDEQLLVKLRGQVYLIK
;
A
#
# COMPACT_ATOMS: atom_id res chain seq x y z
N MET A 1 75.10 35.14 -8.19
CA MET A 1 75.29 35.24 -9.66
C MET A 1 74.04 35.88 -10.23
N THR A 2 74.04 37.22 -10.23
CA THR A 2 74.14 38.08 -11.42
C THR A 2 72.90 38.02 -12.32
N GLY A 3 71.97 38.94 -12.07
CA GLY A 3 71.28 39.62 -13.15
C GLY A 3 72.16 40.74 -13.74
N TYR A 4 71.80 41.20 -14.93
CA TYR A 4 72.23 42.43 -15.60
C TYR A 4 70.97 42.92 -16.34
N ARG A 5 70.56 44.19 -16.40
CA ARG A 5 71.30 45.45 -16.46
C ARG A 5 70.43 46.60 -15.93
N LEU A 6 71.10 47.55 -15.27
CA LEU A 6 70.68 48.93 -14.98
C LEU A 6 71.19 49.89 -16.07
N ARG A 7 70.47 51.01 -16.25
CA ARG A 7 70.95 52.41 -16.47
C ARG A 7 69.70 53.27 -16.79
N ASN A 8 69.50 54.52 -16.38
CA ASN A 8 70.18 55.47 -15.48
C ASN A 8 69.31 56.74 -15.41
N GLY A 9 69.42 57.53 -14.34
CA GLY A 9 69.19 58.99 -14.33
C GLY A 9 67.99 59.46 -13.49
N VAL A 10 68.08 59.63 -12.16
CA VAL A 10 68.67 60.75 -11.36
C VAL A 10 67.73 61.98 -11.30
N VAL A 11 66.91 62.10 -10.23
CA VAL A 11 67.05 62.92 -8.98
C VAL A 11 66.59 64.38 -9.20
N VAL A 12 65.67 64.95 -8.39
CA VAL A 12 65.97 65.76 -7.18
C VAL A 12 64.78 65.85 -6.20
N LEU A 13 65.12 65.56 -4.94
CA LEU A 13 64.55 65.89 -3.61
C LEU A 13 63.67 67.16 -3.54
N SER A 14 62.59 67.26 -2.76
CA SER A 14 62.61 67.20 -1.29
C SER A 14 61.22 67.51 -0.66
N LEU A 15 61.09 67.12 0.62
CA LEU A 15 60.21 67.62 1.70
C LEU A 15 58.88 66.89 2.03
N LEU A 16 59.06 65.92 2.94
CA LEU A 16 58.22 65.49 4.07
C LEU A 16 57.12 66.45 4.52
N TRP A 17 55.88 65.97 4.61
CA TRP A 17 54.99 66.17 5.76
C TRP A 17 54.20 64.87 6.02
N ALA A 18 54.36 64.32 7.22
CA ALA A 18 53.59 63.20 7.73
C ALA A 18 52.20 63.69 8.15
N GLN A 19 51.15 63.09 7.63
CA GLN A 19 49.84 63.09 8.29
C GLN A 19 49.50 61.65 8.68
N ALA A 20 49.38 61.46 10.00
CA ALA A 20 48.77 60.30 10.60
C ALA A 20 47.29 60.27 10.19
N LEU A 21 46.92 59.32 9.33
CA LEU A 21 45.52 58.97 9.11
C LEU A 21 45.20 57.73 9.92
N LEU A 22 44.43 57.99 10.98
CA LEU A 22 43.77 57.04 11.84
C LEU A 22 43.06 55.98 10.99
N ALA A 23 43.47 54.73 11.16
CA ALA A 23 42.78 53.57 10.63
C ALA A 23 41.41 53.44 11.32
N GLN A 24 40.34 53.83 10.63
CA GLN A 24 39.00 53.32 10.89
C GLN A 24 38.69 52.30 9.80
N GLY A 25 38.75 51.02 10.16
CA GLY A 25 38.36 49.93 9.28
C GLY A 25 36.86 50.02 8.95
N VAL A 26 36.54 49.97 7.66
CA VAL A 26 35.16 49.81 7.19
C VAL A 26 34.88 48.32 7.04
N LEU A 27 33.83 47.84 7.72
CA LEU A 27 33.25 46.52 7.46
C LEU A 27 32.54 46.56 6.10
N ILE A 28 33.18 46.02 5.08
CA ILE A 28 32.52 45.75 3.78
C ILE A 28 31.86 44.38 3.90
N SER A 29 30.54 44.34 4.07
CA SER A 29 29.76 43.13 3.82
C SER A 29 29.85 42.82 2.33
N ARG A 30 30.76 41.91 1.94
CA ARG A 30 30.68 41.28 0.63
C ARG A 30 29.51 40.32 0.70
N HIS A 31 28.34 40.73 0.22
CA HIS A 31 27.34 39.77 -0.18
C HIS A 31 28.01 38.80 -1.15
N PRO A 32 28.02 37.47 -0.89
CA PRO A 32 28.47 36.53 -1.89
C PRO A 32 27.55 36.72 -3.08
N PHE A 33 28.10 37.19 -4.20
CA PHE A 33 27.40 37.05 -5.47
C PHE A 33 27.02 35.57 -5.58
N PRO A 34 25.73 35.23 -5.75
CA PRO A 34 25.38 33.86 -6.03
C PRO A 34 26.15 33.48 -7.28
N LEU A 35 27.02 32.47 -7.17
CA LEU A 35 27.60 31.84 -8.34
C LEU A 35 26.41 31.53 -9.28
N PRO A 36 26.49 31.84 -10.57
CA PRO A 36 25.43 31.47 -11.49
C PRO A 36 25.18 29.98 -11.29
N ARG A 37 23.94 29.63 -10.92
CA ARG A 37 23.53 28.22 -10.88
C ARG A 37 23.97 27.64 -12.21
N PRO A 38 24.72 26.51 -12.25
CA PRO A 38 25.00 25.87 -13.52
C PRO A 38 23.68 25.75 -14.26
N HIS A 39 23.65 26.20 -15.52
CA HIS A 39 22.49 25.98 -16.37
C HIS A 39 22.30 24.47 -16.42
N ILE A 40 21.37 23.96 -15.61
CA ILE A 40 20.88 22.60 -15.75
C ILE A 40 20.12 22.65 -17.08
N PRO A 41 20.63 22.02 -18.15
CA PRO A 41 19.83 21.91 -19.36
C PRO A 41 18.48 21.29 -18.95
N PRO A 42 17.35 21.76 -19.51
CA PRO A 42 16.08 21.10 -19.25
C PRO A 42 16.26 19.59 -19.52
N PRO A 43 15.71 18.71 -18.67
CA PRO A 43 15.79 17.28 -18.92
C PRO A 43 15.33 17.02 -20.35
N VAL A 44 16.13 16.30 -21.13
CA VAL A 44 15.77 15.94 -22.50
C VAL A 44 14.43 15.22 -22.41
N GLU A 45 13.36 15.84 -22.92
CA GLU A 45 12.04 15.22 -22.92
C GLU A 45 12.17 13.88 -23.64
N ALA A 46 11.87 12.80 -22.93
CA ALA A 46 11.83 11.50 -23.56
C ALA A 46 10.68 11.50 -24.57
N ASN A 47 11.07 11.49 -25.86
CA ASN A 47 10.15 11.48 -27.00
C ASN A 47 9.43 10.15 -27.19
N TYR A 48 9.40 9.29 -26.18
CA TYR A 48 8.75 7.99 -26.24
C TYR A 48 8.04 7.66 -24.92
N LYS A 49 7.08 6.75 -24.99
CA LYS A 49 6.46 6.10 -23.83
C LYS A 49 6.33 4.60 -24.09
N ILE A 50 6.14 3.84 -23.02
CA ILE A 50 5.89 2.40 -23.09
C ILE A 50 4.41 2.19 -22.80
N SER A 51 3.65 1.89 -23.85
CA SER A 51 2.21 1.67 -23.75
C SER A 51 1.88 0.29 -23.16
N GLN A 52 2.72 -0.71 -23.42
CA GLN A 52 2.48 -2.06 -22.92
C GLN A 52 3.78 -2.81 -22.66
N LEU A 53 3.83 -3.52 -21.54
CA LEU A 53 4.78 -4.59 -21.23
C LEU A 53 3.98 -5.86 -20.92
N SER A 54 4.16 -6.91 -21.72
CA SER A 54 3.50 -8.21 -21.55
C SER A 54 4.56 -9.29 -21.32
N ILE A 55 4.40 -10.08 -20.26
CA ILE A 55 5.20 -11.27 -19.99
C ILE A 55 4.26 -12.46 -20.04
N GLU A 56 4.34 -13.25 -21.09
CA GLU A 56 3.60 -14.48 -21.24
C GLU A 56 4.55 -15.66 -21.10
N GLY A 57 4.17 -16.66 -20.31
CA GLY A 57 5.04 -17.80 -20.06
C GLY A 57 4.29 -19.10 -19.89
N ARG A 58 4.93 -20.19 -20.31
CA ARG A 58 4.55 -21.55 -19.99
C ARG A 58 5.66 -22.17 -19.16
N VAL A 59 5.31 -22.63 -17.97
CA VAL A 59 6.22 -23.35 -17.08
C VAL A 59 5.79 -24.79 -17.00
N ASP A 60 6.64 -25.70 -17.42
CA ASP A 60 6.46 -27.15 -17.35
C ASP A 60 7.48 -27.73 -16.35
N ASP A 61 7.01 -28.06 -15.15
CA ASP A 61 7.81 -28.37 -13.97
C ASP A 61 8.87 -27.28 -13.66
N GLN A 62 10.10 -27.43 -14.13
CA GLN A 62 11.21 -26.48 -13.91
C GLN A 62 11.61 -25.71 -15.18
N VAL A 63 11.05 -26.04 -16.34
CA VAL A 63 11.41 -25.39 -17.61
C VAL A 63 10.39 -24.31 -17.91
N ALA A 64 10.86 -23.08 -18.09
CA ALA A 64 10.03 -21.92 -18.41
C ALA A 64 10.32 -21.45 -19.83
N ASP A 65 9.29 -21.49 -20.68
CA ASP A 65 9.26 -20.87 -21.99
C ASP A 65 8.56 -19.51 -21.85
N ILE A 66 9.28 -18.41 -22.12
CA ILE A 66 8.86 -17.05 -21.78
C ILE A 66 8.94 -16.15 -23.01
N GLN A 67 7.86 -15.44 -23.28
CA GLN A 67 7.79 -14.33 -24.23
C GLN A 67 7.57 -13.01 -23.49
N VAL A 68 8.49 -12.07 -23.69
CA VAL A 68 8.41 -10.70 -23.19
C VAL A 68 8.15 -9.79 -24.37
N SER A 69 7.01 -9.12 -24.40
CA SER A 69 6.63 -8.16 -25.45
C SER A 69 6.51 -6.76 -24.89
N GLN A 70 7.15 -5.79 -25.53
CA GLN A 70 7.10 -4.39 -25.13
C GLN A 70 6.74 -3.49 -26.31
N THR A 71 5.73 -2.65 -26.11
CA THR A 71 5.23 -1.71 -27.12
C THR A 71 5.64 -0.30 -26.76
N PHE A 72 6.26 0.37 -27.73
CA PHE A 72 6.76 1.74 -27.62
C PHE A 72 5.96 2.63 -28.54
N GLU A 73 5.68 3.84 -28.09
CA GLU A 73 5.05 4.88 -28.91
C GLU A 73 5.96 6.10 -28.97
N ASN A 74 6.22 6.60 -30.17
CA ASN A 74 6.99 7.83 -30.37
C ASN A 74 6.08 9.05 -30.21
N CYS A 75 6.21 9.74 -29.08
CA CYS A 75 5.48 10.97 -28.75
C CYS A 75 6.12 12.23 -29.36
N GLY A 76 7.28 12.11 -30.02
CA GLY A 76 8.00 13.21 -30.64
C GLY A 76 7.51 13.55 -32.05
N ARG A 77 8.10 14.61 -32.63
CA ARG A 77 7.79 15.08 -33.99
C ARG A 77 8.65 14.48 -35.10
N GLY A 78 9.72 13.76 -34.74
CA GLY A 78 10.69 13.18 -35.67
C GLY A 78 10.79 11.66 -35.51
N THR A 79 11.36 10.98 -36.50
CA THR A 79 11.68 9.55 -36.39
C THR A 79 12.78 9.35 -35.35
N ILE A 80 12.60 8.37 -34.46
CA ILE A 80 13.57 8.04 -33.41
C ILE A 80 14.12 6.62 -33.59
N GLU A 81 15.30 6.39 -33.03
CA GLU A 81 15.85 5.07 -32.72
C GLU A 81 15.66 4.84 -31.22
N ALA A 82 15.15 3.67 -30.85
CA ALA A 82 15.06 3.25 -29.45
C ALA A 82 16.11 2.16 -29.18
N GLN A 83 16.91 2.37 -28.13
CA GLN A 83 17.77 1.32 -27.58
C GLN A 83 17.04 0.69 -26.40
N PHE A 84 16.98 -0.62 -26.42
CA PHE A 84 16.27 -1.42 -25.46
C PHE A 84 17.24 -2.33 -24.72
N VAL A 85 17.02 -2.54 -23.42
CA VAL A 85 17.82 -3.47 -22.60
C VAL A 85 16.89 -4.48 -21.95
N PHE A 86 16.97 -5.76 -22.37
CA PHE A 86 16.32 -6.90 -21.73
C PHE A 86 17.20 -7.38 -20.58
N PRO A 87 16.77 -7.22 -19.32
CA PRO A 87 17.41 -7.93 -18.22
C PRO A 87 16.92 -9.38 -18.23
N LEU A 88 17.86 -10.31 -18.34
CA LEU A 88 17.58 -11.71 -18.10
C LEU A 88 17.97 -12.06 -16.66
N PRO A 89 17.26 -13.00 -16.03
CA PRO A 89 17.58 -13.42 -14.67
C PRO A 89 19.00 -13.97 -14.59
N TYR A 90 19.75 -13.51 -13.58
CA TYR A 90 21.17 -13.83 -13.36
C TYR A 90 21.45 -15.32 -13.16
N ASP A 91 20.44 -16.07 -12.71
CA ASP A 91 20.57 -17.45 -12.22
C ASP A 91 20.01 -18.49 -13.21
N GLY A 92 19.56 -18.07 -14.39
CA GLY A 92 18.96 -18.94 -15.40
C GLY A 92 19.93 -19.35 -16.50
N ALA A 93 20.01 -20.66 -16.78
CA ALA A 93 20.57 -21.13 -18.05
C ALA A 93 19.53 -20.87 -19.15
N ILE A 94 19.85 -19.94 -20.05
CA ILE A 94 19.02 -19.63 -21.23
C ILE A 94 19.45 -20.57 -22.35
N ASP A 95 18.49 -21.31 -22.90
CA ASP A 95 18.74 -22.30 -23.96
C ASP A 95 18.60 -21.69 -25.36
N GLU A 96 17.56 -20.88 -25.55
CA GLU A 96 17.22 -20.26 -26.83
C GLU A 96 16.78 -18.81 -26.63
N LEU A 97 17.05 -17.95 -27.62
CA LEU A 97 16.65 -16.55 -27.63
C LEU A 97 16.25 -16.11 -29.04
N THR A 98 15.02 -15.60 -29.17
CA THR A 98 14.46 -15.12 -30.45
C THR A 98 13.91 -13.71 -30.31
N LEU A 99 14.31 -12.82 -31.22
CA LEU A 99 13.84 -11.43 -31.27
C LEU A 99 12.80 -11.26 -32.38
N LEU A 100 11.65 -10.68 -32.02
CA LEU A 100 10.53 -10.40 -32.90
C LEU A 100 10.31 -8.89 -32.95
N VAL A 101 10.18 -8.31 -34.14
CA VAL A 101 9.76 -6.90 -34.32
C VAL A 101 8.45 -6.89 -35.10
N ASP A 102 7.41 -6.33 -34.49
CA ASP A 102 6.03 -6.34 -34.99
C ASP A 102 5.56 -7.74 -35.44
N GLY A 103 5.93 -8.76 -34.65
CA GLY A 103 5.57 -10.16 -34.87
C GLY A 103 6.41 -10.89 -35.93
N LYS A 104 7.40 -10.24 -36.54
CA LYS A 104 8.31 -10.89 -37.52
C LYS A 104 9.60 -11.31 -36.85
N GLU A 105 9.95 -12.57 -37.03
CA GLU A 105 11.20 -13.13 -36.50
C GLU A 105 12.40 -12.50 -37.22
N LEU A 106 13.34 -11.99 -36.42
CA LEU A 106 14.63 -11.55 -36.90
C LEU A 106 15.64 -12.66 -36.60
N THR A 107 15.83 -13.55 -37.58
CA THR A 107 16.78 -14.65 -37.48
C THR A 107 18.20 -14.11 -37.35
N GLY A 108 18.71 -14.06 -36.12
CA GLY A 108 20.07 -13.62 -35.82
C GLY A 108 21.09 -14.68 -36.21
N LYS A 109 22.06 -14.34 -37.07
CA LYS A 109 23.30 -15.11 -37.14
C LYS A 109 24.18 -14.71 -35.97
N LEU A 110 24.68 -15.67 -35.20
CA LEU A 110 25.72 -15.39 -34.20
C LEU A 110 26.95 -14.82 -34.93
N LEU A 111 27.28 -13.58 -34.65
CA LEU A 111 28.41 -12.86 -35.24
C LEU A 111 29.29 -12.33 -34.11
N SER A 112 30.56 -12.05 -34.41
CA SER A 112 31.41 -11.30 -33.48
C SER A 112 30.84 -9.88 -33.27
N ARG A 113 31.07 -9.28 -32.10
CA ARG A 113 30.57 -7.94 -31.75
C ARG A 113 30.93 -6.88 -32.81
N GLU A 114 32.18 -6.92 -33.29
CA GLU A 114 32.67 -5.97 -34.30
C GLU A 114 31.98 -6.17 -35.68
N ASP A 115 31.75 -7.42 -36.09
CA ASP A 115 31.09 -7.73 -37.36
C ASP A 115 29.60 -7.39 -37.33
N ALA A 116 28.95 -7.60 -36.18
CA ALA A 116 27.54 -7.28 -35.97
C ALA A 116 27.31 -5.75 -36.05
N ARG A 117 28.17 -4.97 -35.40
CA ARG A 117 28.09 -3.50 -35.40
C ARG A 117 28.36 -2.88 -36.78
N LYS A 118 29.36 -3.37 -37.52
CA LYS A 118 29.63 -2.92 -38.90
C LYS A 118 28.44 -3.17 -39.83
N ARG A 119 27.76 -4.32 -39.69
CA ARG A 119 26.56 -4.64 -40.47
C ARG A 119 25.39 -3.75 -40.08
N TYR A 120 25.19 -3.49 -38.79
CA TYR A 120 24.15 -2.58 -38.30
C TYR A 120 24.29 -1.17 -38.90
N GLU A 121 25.47 -0.56 -38.80
CA GLU A 121 25.74 0.79 -39.34
C GLU A 121 25.49 0.88 -40.85
N ALA A 122 25.78 -0.18 -41.60
CA ALA A 122 25.48 -0.26 -43.02
C ALA A 122 23.96 -0.32 -43.31
N ILE A 123 23.18 -1.01 -42.48
CA ILE A 123 21.73 -1.14 -42.63
C ILE A 123 21.01 0.17 -42.22
N VAL A 124 21.44 0.83 -41.13
CA VAL A 124 20.91 2.14 -40.70
C VAL A 124 21.06 3.18 -41.80
N ARG A 125 22.22 3.21 -42.49
CA ARG A 125 22.45 4.08 -43.65
C ARG A 125 21.51 3.80 -44.83
N SER A 126 20.90 2.62 -44.88
CA SER A 126 19.96 2.20 -45.94
C SER A 126 18.48 2.33 -45.56
N GLN A 127 18.16 2.88 -44.38
CA GLN A 127 16.78 2.97 -43.83
C GLN A 127 16.00 1.64 -43.86
N ARG A 128 16.70 0.51 -43.78
CA ARG A 128 16.08 -0.80 -43.60
C ARG A 128 15.97 -1.10 -42.10
N ASP A 129 15.35 -2.23 -41.77
CA ASP A 129 14.93 -2.62 -40.42
C ASP A 129 15.97 -3.58 -39.77
N PRO A 130 17.04 -3.09 -39.11
CA PRO A 130 17.91 -3.96 -38.33
C PRO A 130 17.47 -3.92 -36.87
N ALA A 131 17.24 -5.09 -36.30
CA ALA A 131 17.46 -5.27 -34.87
C ALA A 131 18.82 -5.95 -34.66
N LEU A 132 19.60 -5.41 -33.73
CA LEU A 132 20.90 -5.93 -33.35
C LEU A 132 20.85 -6.28 -31.87
N LEU A 133 20.97 -7.56 -31.53
CA LEU A 133 21.07 -7.99 -30.14
C LEU A 133 22.54 -8.07 -29.70
N GLU A 134 22.93 -7.29 -28.69
CA GLU A 134 24.28 -7.32 -28.11
C GLU A 134 24.21 -7.70 -26.62
N TRP A 135 25.12 -8.57 -26.18
CA TRP A 135 25.32 -8.80 -24.74
C TRP A 135 26.16 -7.65 -24.15
N ILE A 136 25.65 -7.02 -23.09
CA ILE A 136 26.31 -5.86 -22.46
C ILE A 136 26.87 -6.13 -21.05
N GLY A 137 26.84 -7.39 -20.61
CA GLY A 137 27.31 -7.79 -19.28
C GLY A 137 26.16 -7.99 -18.29
N THR A 138 26.42 -8.73 -17.20
CA THR A 138 25.50 -8.86 -16.05
C THR A 138 24.09 -9.33 -16.43
N GLY A 139 23.97 -10.29 -17.36
CA GLY A 139 22.66 -10.83 -17.78
C GLY A 139 21.79 -9.87 -18.60
N MET A 140 22.32 -8.75 -19.10
CA MET A 140 21.56 -7.78 -19.89
C MET A 140 21.86 -7.91 -21.39
N PHE A 141 20.80 -7.86 -22.20
CA PHE A 141 20.86 -7.85 -23.66
C PHE A 141 20.33 -6.53 -24.19
N GLN A 142 21.12 -5.86 -25.02
CA GLN A 142 20.73 -4.62 -25.67
C GLN A 142 20.21 -4.91 -27.08
N THR A 143 19.09 -4.30 -27.49
CA THR A 143 18.67 -4.24 -28.89
C THR A 143 18.35 -2.82 -29.34
N SER A 144 18.79 -2.43 -30.53
CA SER A 144 18.34 -1.20 -31.20
C SER A 144 17.15 -1.49 -32.09
N VAL A 145 16.19 -0.57 -32.12
CA VAL A 145 15.03 -0.61 -33.03
C VAL A 145 14.93 0.73 -33.75
N PHE A 146 15.04 0.67 -35.09
CA PHE A 146 14.92 1.81 -35.99
C PHE A 146 14.32 1.35 -37.32
N PRO A 147 13.42 2.13 -37.96
CA PRO A 147 12.88 3.43 -37.53
C PRO A 147 11.55 3.35 -36.77
N ILE A 148 11.34 4.26 -35.80
CA ILE A 148 10.04 4.53 -35.15
C ILE A 148 9.55 5.92 -35.58
N PRO A 149 8.65 6.04 -36.58
CA PRO A 149 8.13 7.33 -37.03
C PRO A 149 7.34 8.08 -35.95
N ALA A 150 7.10 9.38 -36.14
CA ALA A 150 6.35 10.21 -35.21
C ALA A 150 4.88 9.74 -35.09
N GLY A 151 4.39 9.54 -33.87
CA GLY A 151 3.03 9.05 -33.61
C GLY A 151 2.81 7.56 -33.88
N GLU A 152 3.82 6.85 -34.39
CA GLU A 152 3.75 5.41 -34.63
C GLU A 152 4.23 4.63 -33.41
N SER A 153 3.86 3.35 -33.37
CA SER A 153 4.29 2.41 -32.35
C SER A 153 5.06 1.23 -32.94
N ARG A 154 5.93 0.63 -32.13
CA ARG A 154 6.65 -0.61 -32.47
C ARG A 154 6.57 -1.58 -31.31
N THR A 155 6.38 -2.85 -31.61
CA THR A 155 6.41 -3.92 -30.61
C THR A 155 7.67 -4.75 -30.78
N VAL A 156 8.43 -4.86 -29.70
CA VAL A 156 9.63 -5.71 -29.62
C VAL A 156 9.30 -6.86 -28.71
N SER A 157 9.48 -8.09 -29.18
CA SER A 157 9.30 -9.27 -28.33
C SER A 157 10.57 -10.11 -28.26
N LEU A 158 10.90 -10.55 -27.06
CA LEU A 158 11.96 -11.49 -26.77
C LEU A 158 11.33 -12.80 -26.32
N HIS A 159 11.64 -13.88 -27.02
CA HIS A 159 11.28 -15.23 -26.60
C HIS A 159 12.53 -15.94 -26.08
N TYR A 160 12.44 -16.57 -24.91
CA TYR A 160 13.54 -17.34 -24.36
C TYR A 160 13.06 -18.53 -23.51
N THR A 161 13.88 -19.57 -23.46
CA THR A 161 13.67 -20.71 -22.56
C THR A 161 14.68 -20.67 -21.42
N GLN A 162 14.22 -20.93 -20.19
CA GLN A 162 15.01 -20.90 -18.98
C GLN A 162 14.76 -22.13 -18.11
N LEU A 163 15.83 -22.70 -17.55
CA LEU A 163 15.73 -23.63 -16.42
C LEU A 163 15.62 -22.85 -15.10
N LEU A 164 14.51 -23.03 -14.37
CA LEU A 164 14.23 -22.34 -13.11
C LEU A 164 15.01 -22.93 -11.93
N ARG A 165 15.38 -22.07 -10.98
CA ARG A 165 16.03 -22.48 -9.73
C ARG A 165 15.01 -23.24 -8.88
N LYS A 166 15.40 -24.40 -8.38
CA LYS A 166 14.62 -25.20 -7.43
C LYS A 166 15.40 -25.39 -6.13
N ASP A 167 14.84 -24.90 -5.03
CA ASP A 167 15.36 -25.14 -3.69
C ASP A 167 14.46 -26.17 -2.98
N HIS A 168 15.03 -27.35 -2.72
CA HIS A 168 14.29 -28.53 -2.29
C HIS A 168 13.09 -28.84 -3.19
N THR A 169 11.87 -28.49 -2.78
CA THR A 169 10.63 -28.71 -3.53
C THR A 169 10.09 -27.43 -4.18
N LEU A 170 10.58 -26.25 -3.77
CA LEU A 170 10.07 -24.96 -4.19
C LEU A 170 10.82 -24.47 -5.42
N THR A 171 10.08 -24.16 -6.49
CA THR A 171 10.61 -23.62 -7.74
C THR A 171 10.38 -22.12 -7.77
N GLU A 172 11.41 -21.35 -8.12
CA GLU A 172 11.36 -19.89 -8.23
C GLU A 172 11.40 -19.45 -9.70
N PHE A 173 10.39 -18.66 -10.09
CA PHE A 173 10.42 -17.84 -11.29
C PHE A 173 10.71 -16.39 -10.89
N LEU A 174 11.80 -15.83 -11.41
CA LEU A 174 12.23 -14.45 -11.19
C LEU A 174 12.31 -13.72 -12.54
N PHE A 175 11.57 -12.63 -12.65
CA PHE A 175 11.65 -11.71 -13.78
C PHE A 175 12.08 -10.31 -13.32
N PRO A 176 13.18 -9.72 -13.84
CA PRO A 176 13.73 -8.43 -13.38
C PRO A 176 12.89 -7.18 -13.76
N LEU A 177 11.63 -7.14 -13.31
CA LEU A 177 10.66 -6.10 -13.62
C LEU A 177 11.09 -4.71 -13.10
N SER A 178 11.91 -4.64 -12.04
CA SER A 178 12.33 -3.36 -11.44
C SER A 178 13.20 -2.50 -12.35
N THR A 179 13.79 -3.09 -13.40
CA THR A 179 14.55 -2.34 -14.42
C THR A 179 13.70 -1.30 -15.15
N ALA A 180 12.37 -1.50 -15.17
CA ALA A 180 11.44 -0.54 -15.72
C ALA A 180 11.40 0.78 -14.93
N LYS A 181 11.99 0.87 -13.72
CA LYS A 181 12.13 2.16 -13.00
C LYS A 181 13.00 3.19 -13.70
N TYR A 182 13.83 2.76 -14.67
CA TYR A 182 14.68 3.66 -15.46
C TYR A 182 13.94 4.26 -16.66
N THR A 183 12.64 4.01 -16.81
CA THR A 183 11.83 4.63 -17.85
C THR A 183 11.49 6.07 -17.46
N SER A 184 11.43 6.94 -18.46
CA SER A 184 11.12 8.36 -18.30
C SER A 184 9.67 8.64 -17.90
N LYS A 185 8.77 7.71 -18.20
CA LYS A 185 7.33 7.78 -17.91
C LYS A 185 6.85 6.46 -17.28
N PRO A 186 5.77 6.48 -16.47
CA PRO A 186 5.10 5.27 -16.03
C PRO A 186 4.68 4.39 -17.21
N LEU A 187 4.71 3.07 -17.03
CA LEU A 187 4.18 2.13 -18.00
C LEU A 187 2.65 2.20 -17.99
N GLU A 188 2.03 2.38 -19.15
CA GLU A 188 0.57 2.48 -19.24
C GLU A 188 -0.10 1.15 -18.88
N SER A 189 0.50 0.02 -19.27
CA SER A 189 0.02 -1.32 -18.93
C SER A 189 1.16 -2.33 -18.75
N ILE A 190 1.07 -3.12 -17.67
CA ILE A 190 1.91 -4.27 -17.39
C ILE A 190 0.99 -5.48 -17.25
N ASN A 191 1.28 -6.55 -17.97
CA ASN A 191 0.57 -7.82 -17.89
C ASN A 191 1.58 -8.95 -17.72
N VAL A 192 1.36 -9.82 -16.74
CA VAL A 192 2.11 -11.05 -16.55
C VAL A 192 1.10 -12.19 -16.56
N ARG A 193 1.32 -13.19 -17.40
CA ARG A 193 0.50 -14.40 -17.48
C ARG A 193 1.40 -15.62 -17.57
N LEU A 194 1.39 -16.43 -16.52
CA LEU A 194 2.18 -17.66 -16.44
C LEU A 194 1.25 -18.88 -16.36
N SER A 195 1.40 -19.81 -17.29
CA SER A 195 0.68 -21.08 -17.30
C SER A 195 1.58 -22.16 -16.70
N LEU A 196 1.26 -22.61 -15.50
CA LEU A 196 2.00 -23.64 -14.78
C LEU A 196 1.39 -25.01 -15.11
N THR A 197 2.24 -25.95 -15.51
CA THR A 197 1.92 -27.38 -15.67
C THR A 197 2.95 -28.18 -14.89
N SER A 198 2.50 -29.22 -14.18
CA SER A 198 3.41 -30.13 -13.48
C SER A 198 2.97 -31.59 -13.60
N ASN A 199 3.95 -32.49 -13.56
CA ASN A 199 3.71 -33.92 -13.45
C ASN A 199 3.10 -34.34 -12.10
N SER A 200 3.31 -33.54 -11.05
CA SER A 200 2.73 -33.74 -9.72
C SER A 200 1.66 -32.70 -9.41
N SER A 201 0.86 -32.94 -8.37
CA SER A 201 -0.11 -31.95 -7.89
C SER A 201 0.57 -30.63 -7.48
N LEU A 202 0.19 -29.52 -8.12
CA LEU A 202 0.58 -28.15 -7.74
C LEU A 202 -0.01 -27.81 -6.37
N LYS A 203 0.87 -27.52 -5.41
CA LYS A 203 0.50 -27.19 -4.03
C LYS A 203 0.64 -25.70 -3.79
N ASN A 204 1.79 -25.23 -3.32
CA ASN A 204 2.01 -23.80 -3.07
C ASN A 204 2.13 -23.04 -4.40
N ILE A 205 1.49 -21.87 -4.51
CA ILE A 205 1.68 -20.89 -5.60
C ILE A 205 1.59 -19.51 -4.95
N TYR A 206 2.71 -18.81 -4.85
CA TYR A 206 2.81 -17.58 -4.06
C TYR A 206 3.78 -16.57 -4.69
N SER A 207 3.38 -15.30 -4.71
CA SER A 207 4.28 -14.20 -5.05
C SER A 207 4.50 -13.31 -3.82
N PRO A 208 5.75 -13.12 -3.36
CA PRO A 208 6.05 -12.19 -2.28
C PRO A 208 6.16 -10.73 -2.74
N THR A 209 6.22 -10.48 -4.06
CA THR A 209 6.44 -9.13 -4.60
C THR A 209 5.22 -8.51 -5.29
N HIS A 210 4.33 -9.33 -5.86
CA HIS A 210 3.14 -8.83 -6.58
C HIS A 210 1.85 -9.54 -6.14
N ALA A 211 0.73 -8.82 -6.11
CA ALA A 211 -0.58 -9.41 -5.89
C ALA A 211 -1.01 -10.13 -7.17
N ILE A 212 -1.17 -11.45 -7.09
CA ILE A 212 -1.45 -12.32 -8.25
C ILE A 212 -2.84 -12.94 -8.15
N ASP A 213 -3.51 -13.12 -9.28
CA ASP A 213 -4.70 -13.96 -9.42
C ASP A 213 -4.29 -15.36 -9.88
N ILE A 214 -4.89 -16.40 -9.29
CA ILE A 214 -4.52 -17.80 -9.52
C ILE A 214 -5.79 -18.58 -9.91
N LYS A 215 -5.83 -19.04 -11.16
CA LYS A 215 -6.90 -19.92 -11.66
C LYS A 215 -6.39 -21.34 -11.78
N ARG A 216 -6.85 -22.24 -10.93
CA ARG A 216 -6.48 -23.67 -10.94
C ARG A 216 -7.40 -24.46 -11.86
N ASN A 217 -6.82 -25.22 -12.77
CA ASN A 217 -7.54 -26.11 -13.69
C ASN A 217 -7.19 -27.57 -13.36
N GLY A 218 -7.78 -28.07 -12.27
CA GLY A 218 -7.43 -29.36 -11.67
C GLY A 218 -6.16 -29.30 -10.82
N LYS A 219 -5.63 -30.47 -10.43
CA LYS A 219 -4.49 -30.55 -9.48
C LYS A 219 -3.14 -30.18 -10.09
N ARG A 220 -2.99 -30.23 -11.42
CA ARG A 220 -1.68 -30.17 -12.11
C ARG A 220 -1.47 -28.95 -13.00
N ARG A 221 -2.48 -28.08 -13.09
CA ARG A 221 -2.45 -26.90 -13.97
C ARG A 221 -2.97 -25.67 -13.24
N ALA A 222 -2.28 -24.56 -13.39
CA ALA A 222 -2.72 -23.27 -12.89
C ALA A 222 -2.32 -22.16 -13.85
N VAL A 223 -3.11 -21.10 -13.91
CA VAL A 223 -2.77 -19.86 -14.61
C VAL A 223 -2.63 -18.77 -13.57
N VAL A 224 -1.46 -18.14 -13.53
CA VAL A 224 -1.13 -17.01 -12.67
C VAL A 224 -1.19 -15.75 -13.51
N THR A 225 -1.95 -14.76 -13.07
CA THR A 225 -2.04 -13.46 -13.75
C THR A 225 -1.75 -12.29 -12.81
N TYR A 226 -1.05 -11.29 -13.34
CA TYR A 226 -0.86 -10.00 -12.70
C TYR A 226 -1.03 -8.91 -13.76
N SER A 227 -1.76 -7.85 -13.43
CA SER A 227 -1.96 -6.72 -14.32
C SER A 227 -1.94 -5.41 -13.53
N GLN A 228 -1.24 -4.42 -14.05
CA GLN A 228 -1.23 -3.07 -13.49
C GLN A 228 -1.23 -2.02 -14.60
N LYS A 229 -1.80 -0.85 -14.35
CA LYS A 229 -1.82 0.29 -15.27
C LYS A 229 -1.12 1.50 -14.65
N ASN A 230 -0.56 2.36 -15.50
CA ASN A 230 0.05 3.64 -15.14
C ASN A 230 0.99 3.58 -13.94
N THR A 231 1.96 2.67 -13.98
CA THR A 231 2.81 2.36 -12.82
C THR A 231 4.30 2.38 -13.16
N ILE A 232 5.13 2.62 -12.16
CA ILE A 232 6.59 2.46 -12.23
C ILE A 232 6.95 1.26 -11.34
N PRO A 233 7.35 0.12 -11.92
CA PRO A 233 7.75 -1.05 -11.13
C PRO A 233 8.99 -0.78 -10.29
N THR A 234 8.87 -0.97 -8.98
CA THR A 234 9.97 -0.75 -8.02
C THR A 234 10.63 -2.05 -7.57
N SER A 235 10.07 -3.21 -7.93
CA SER A 235 10.52 -4.53 -7.51
C SER A 235 10.43 -5.56 -8.63
N ASP A 236 11.23 -6.62 -8.53
CA ASP A 236 11.21 -7.72 -9.50
C ASP A 236 10.01 -8.63 -9.28
N PHE A 237 9.48 -9.20 -10.35
CA PHE A 237 8.39 -10.16 -10.26
C PHE A 237 8.95 -11.52 -9.83
N ARG A 238 8.50 -12.00 -8.67
CA ARG A 238 8.90 -13.30 -8.10
C ARG A 238 7.68 -14.17 -7.91
N LEU A 239 7.75 -15.41 -8.38
CA LEU A 239 6.71 -16.41 -8.19
C LEU A 239 7.37 -17.69 -7.67
N PHE A 240 6.88 -18.19 -6.55
CA PHE A 240 7.24 -19.47 -5.98
C PHE A 240 6.11 -20.45 -6.18
N PHE A 241 6.44 -21.66 -6.65
CA PHE A 241 5.47 -22.74 -6.72
C PHE A 241 6.09 -24.09 -6.35
N ASP A 242 5.26 -24.98 -5.81
CA ASP A 242 5.66 -26.33 -5.41
C ASP A 242 4.74 -27.35 -6.08
N ALA A 243 5.32 -28.46 -6.52
CA ALA A 243 4.59 -29.58 -7.07
C ALA A 243 5.08 -30.89 -6.45
N ARG A 244 4.17 -31.56 -5.72
CA ARG A 244 4.43 -32.86 -5.07
C ARG A 244 3.14 -33.58 -4.75
N GLU A 245 3.25 -34.89 -4.55
CA GLU A 245 2.20 -35.71 -3.96
C GLU A 245 2.37 -35.76 -2.43
N GLY A 246 1.26 -35.83 -1.69
CA GLY A 246 1.27 -35.92 -0.22
C GLY A 246 0.31 -34.94 0.45
N LYS A 247 -0.15 -35.29 1.66
CA LYS A 247 -1.26 -34.64 2.39
C LYS A 247 -0.99 -33.21 2.88
N VAL A 248 0.25 -32.74 2.90
CA VAL A 248 0.57 -31.34 3.17
C VAL A 248 1.88 -31.00 2.46
N SER A 249 1.94 -29.83 1.85
CA SER A 249 3.15 -29.27 1.25
C SER A 249 3.68 -28.13 2.11
N THR A 250 4.87 -28.30 2.68
CA THR A 250 5.59 -27.26 3.41
C THR A 250 6.91 -26.87 2.76
N SER A 251 7.13 -25.58 2.55
CA SER A 251 8.37 -25.02 2.04
C SER A 251 8.85 -23.95 3.03
N LEU A 252 10.09 -24.09 3.50
CA LEU A 252 10.71 -23.13 4.42
C LEU A 252 11.87 -22.47 3.70
N LEU A 253 11.80 -21.15 3.56
CA LEU A 253 12.93 -20.33 3.11
C LEU A 253 13.44 -19.54 4.30
N SER A 254 14.75 -19.48 4.49
CA SER A 254 15.37 -18.69 5.55
C SER A 254 16.52 -17.85 5.02
N TYR A 255 16.78 -16.76 5.74
CA TYR A 255 17.83 -15.81 5.45
C TYR A 255 18.40 -15.23 6.75
N GLN A 256 19.73 -15.25 6.86
CA GLN A 256 20.45 -14.55 7.90
C GLN A 256 21.69 -13.89 7.30
N SER A 257 21.75 -12.56 7.36
CA SER A 257 22.88 -11.78 6.87
C SER A 257 24.15 -12.10 7.66
N SER A 258 25.25 -12.36 6.95
CA SER A 258 26.60 -12.49 7.51
C SER A 258 27.11 -11.18 8.14
N GLN A 259 26.64 -10.03 7.62
CA GLN A 259 27.11 -8.69 7.98
C GLN A 259 26.40 -8.12 9.23
N SER A 260 25.29 -8.73 9.64
CA SER A 260 24.55 -8.33 10.84
C SER A 260 24.69 -9.34 11.98
N LYS A 261 24.66 -8.84 13.22
CA LYS A 261 24.49 -9.68 14.41
C LYS A 261 23.03 -10.03 14.69
N ASP A 262 22.11 -9.59 13.85
CA ASP A 262 20.67 -9.79 14.03
C ASP A 262 20.23 -11.25 13.93
N ASP A 263 19.07 -11.51 14.55
CA ASP A 263 18.28 -12.74 14.35
C ASP A 263 18.02 -12.97 12.84
N GLY A 264 17.95 -14.24 12.44
CA GLY A 264 17.56 -14.63 11.08
C GLY A 264 16.06 -14.48 10.84
N TYR A 265 15.66 -14.54 9.57
CA TYR A 265 14.28 -14.41 9.11
C TYR A 265 13.87 -15.64 8.30
N PHE A 266 12.62 -16.07 8.41
CA PHE A 266 12.09 -17.16 7.60
C PHE A 266 10.72 -16.85 7.00
N LEU A 267 10.43 -17.53 5.89
CA LEU A 267 9.14 -17.62 5.22
C LEU A 267 8.73 -19.09 5.20
N LEU A 268 7.61 -19.41 5.84
CA LEU A 268 6.99 -20.73 5.81
C LEU A 268 5.76 -20.67 4.90
N LEU A 269 5.77 -21.51 3.86
CA LEU A 269 4.65 -21.75 2.97
C LEU A 269 4.09 -23.13 3.29
N ALA A 270 2.85 -23.22 3.76
CA ALA A 270 2.20 -24.50 4.04
C ALA A 270 0.84 -24.58 3.36
N SER A 271 0.62 -25.57 2.51
CA SER A 271 -0.69 -25.87 1.95
C SER A 271 -1.07 -27.29 2.34
N PRO A 272 -2.10 -27.48 3.18
CA PRO A 272 -2.60 -28.81 3.44
C PRO A 272 -3.27 -29.34 2.17
N ASP A 273 -2.79 -30.48 1.68
CA ASP A 273 -3.50 -31.32 0.72
C ASP A 273 -4.42 -32.23 1.52
N ILE A 274 -5.49 -31.65 2.06
CA ILE A 274 -6.52 -32.49 2.64
C ILE A 274 -7.19 -33.17 1.46
N GLN A 275 -6.70 -34.38 1.17
CA GLN A 275 -7.42 -35.42 0.45
C GLN A 275 -8.69 -35.68 1.25
N THR A 276 -9.70 -34.86 1.03
CA THR A 276 -11.08 -35.29 1.16
C THR A 276 -11.31 -36.26 0.01
N ASP A 277 -10.80 -37.49 0.16
CA ASP A 277 -11.21 -38.63 -0.67
C ASP A 277 -12.72 -38.95 -0.49
N GLN A 278 -13.43 -38.17 0.34
CA GLN A 278 -14.85 -37.88 0.24
C GLN A 278 -15.06 -36.39 0.54
N GLU A 279 -15.89 -35.72 -0.25
CA GLU A 279 -16.43 -34.38 -0.02
C GLU A 279 -17.27 -34.33 1.29
N GLU A 280 -16.69 -34.65 2.45
CA GLU A 280 -17.34 -34.40 3.73
C GLU A 280 -17.26 -32.90 4.00
N TYR A 281 -18.27 -32.23 3.48
CA TYR A 281 -18.57 -30.86 3.76
C TYR A 281 -18.67 -30.65 5.28
N ILE A 282 -17.73 -29.89 5.85
CA ILE A 282 -17.80 -29.49 7.26
C ILE A 282 -18.91 -28.46 7.38
N ALA A 283 -20.01 -28.86 8.01
CA ALA A 283 -21.11 -27.96 8.33
C ALA A 283 -20.59 -26.75 9.11
N LYS A 284 -21.14 -25.57 8.82
CA LYS A 284 -20.73 -24.32 9.45
C LYS A 284 -21.92 -23.50 9.93
N SER A 285 -21.67 -22.61 10.87
CA SER A 285 -22.65 -21.64 11.36
C SER A 285 -22.34 -20.27 10.77
N VAL A 286 -23.31 -19.64 10.12
CA VAL A 286 -23.16 -18.31 9.49
C VAL A 286 -24.21 -17.35 10.05
N LEU A 287 -23.76 -16.35 10.79
CA LEU A 287 -24.62 -15.33 11.37
C LEU A 287 -24.44 -14.00 10.64
N PHE A 288 -25.52 -13.47 10.07
CA PHE A 288 -25.50 -12.16 9.42
C PHE A 288 -25.89 -11.09 10.43
N VAL A 289 -25.09 -10.04 10.54
CA VAL A 289 -25.36 -8.91 11.41
C VAL A 289 -25.33 -7.65 10.54
N VAL A 290 -26.51 -7.16 10.16
CA VAL A 290 -26.66 -6.20 9.07
C VAL A 290 -27.28 -4.91 9.58
N ASP A 291 -26.58 -3.82 9.33
CA ASP A 291 -27.07 -2.47 9.57
C ASP A 291 -28.25 -2.15 8.64
N LYS A 292 -29.35 -1.70 9.23
CA LYS A 292 -30.53 -1.14 8.55
C LYS A 292 -30.82 0.29 9.01
N SER A 293 -29.81 1.02 9.48
CA SER A 293 -29.93 2.43 9.87
C SER A 293 -30.35 3.34 8.72
N GLY A 294 -30.80 4.56 9.02
CA GLY A 294 -31.27 5.49 7.99
C GLY A 294 -30.23 5.84 6.91
N SER A 295 -28.93 5.80 7.25
CA SER A 295 -27.84 6.02 6.29
C SER A 295 -27.79 4.96 5.21
N MET A 296 -28.25 3.72 5.48
CA MET A 296 -28.28 2.61 4.53
C MET A 296 -29.31 2.79 3.40
N SER A 297 -30.11 3.85 3.43
CA SER A 297 -31.15 4.10 2.41
C SER A 297 -30.63 4.13 0.96
N GLY A 298 -31.52 3.81 0.02
CA GLY A 298 -31.20 3.75 -1.40
C GLY A 298 -30.43 2.48 -1.78
N LYS A 299 -29.37 2.64 -2.59
CA LYS A 299 -28.63 1.51 -3.18
C LYS A 299 -27.91 0.63 -2.14
N LYS A 300 -27.51 1.19 -0.99
CA LYS A 300 -26.75 0.45 0.04
C LYS A 300 -27.55 -0.69 0.66
N ILE A 301 -28.79 -0.43 1.09
CA ILE A 301 -29.68 -1.48 1.62
C ILE A 301 -30.09 -2.48 0.53
N GLU A 302 -30.24 -2.04 -0.72
CA GLU A 302 -30.48 -2.94 -1.85
C GLU A 302 -29.33 -3.92 -2.02
N GLN A 303 -28.09 -3.42 -2.09
CA GLN A 303 -26.90 -4.26 -2.21
C GLN A 303 -26.67 -5.15 -0.98
N ALA A 304 -26.96 -4.66 0.24
CA ALA A 304 -26.90 -5.49 1.44
C ALA A 304 -27.89 -6.66 1.39
N ARG A 305 -29.11 -6.45 0.87
CA ARG A 305 -30.08 -7.53 0.64
C ARG A 305 -29.57 -8.53 -0.40
N GLU A 306 -29.04 -8.07 -1.53
CA GLU A 306 -28.50 -8.97 -2.56
C GLU A 306 -27.29 -9.77 -2.06
N ALA A 307 -26.39 -9.16 -1.29
CA ALA A 307 -25.31 -9.86 -0.61
C ALA A 307 -25.81 -10.95 0.36
N LEU A 308 -26.85 -10.67 1.15
CA LEU A 308 -27.47 -11.66 2.04
C LEU A 308 -28.12 -12.79 1.25
N LYS A 309 -28.84 -12.49 0.17
CA LYS A 309 -29.44 -13.48 -0.73
C LYS A 309 -28.37 -14.36 -1.36
N PHE A 310 -27.26 -13.79 -1.82
CA PHE A 310 -26.13 -14.54 -2.36
C PHE A 310 -25.68 -15.60 -1.35
N VAL A 311 -25.46 -15.21 -0.09
CA VAL A 311 -24.98 -16.16 0.91
C VAL A 311 -26.05 -17.21 1.24
N LEU A 312 -27.30 -16.82 1.46
CA LEU A 312 -28.42 -17.76 1.72
C LEU A 312 -28.59 -18.79 0.60
N ASN A 313 -28.35 -18.39 -0.65
CA ASN A 313 -28.43 -19.28 -1.81
C ASN A 313 -27.24 -20.25 -1.93
N ASN A 314 -26.11 -19.97 -1.26
CA ASN A 314 -24.91 -20.79 -1.30
C ASN A 314 -24.66 -21.62 0.00
N LEU A 315 -25.53 -21.50 1.00
CA LEU A 315 -25.55 -22.41 2.16
C LEU A 315 -25.87 -23.85 1.73
N ARG A 316 -25.35 -24.82 2.48
CA ARG A 316 -25.52 -26.26 2.19
C ARG A 316 -26.27 -26.98 3.31
N ASP A 317 -26.79 -28.16 2.99
CA ASP A 317 -27.43 -29.03 3.97
C ASP A 317 -26.46 -29.31 5.13
N GLY A 318 -26.95 -29.13 6.36
CA GLY A 318 -26.14 -29.25 7.58
C GLY A 318 -25.72 -27.90 8.18
N ASP A 319 -25.67 -26.83 7.37
CA ASP A 319 -25.35 -25.49 7.86
C ASP A 319 -26.39 -24.96 8.84
N LEU A 320 -25.93 -24.11 9.76
CA LEU A 320 -26.77 -23.29 10.61
C LEU A 320 -26.64 -21.84 10.19
N PHE A 321 -27.72 -21.08 10.28
CA PHE A 321 -27.69 -19.65 9.98
C PHE A 321 -28.73 -18.87 10.77
N ASN A 322 -28.51 -17.57 10.89
CA ASN A 322 -29.54 -16.64 11.34
C ASN A 322 -29.22 -15.22 10.85
N ILE A 323 -30.20 -14.33 10.89
CA ILE A 323 -30.07 -12.93 10.45
C ILE A 323 -30.44 -12.03 11.62
N VAL A 324 -29.53 -11.13 11.97
CA VAL A 324 -29.67 -10.06 12.95
C VAL A 324 -29.65 -8.75 12.17
N ALA A 325 -30.79 -8.08 12.07
CA ALA A 325 -30.88 -6.76 11.46
C ALA A 325 -30.96 -5.72 12.58
N TYR A 326 -30.19 -4.64 12.48
CA TYR A 326 -30.14 -3.64 13.55
C TYR A 326 -30.20 -2.21 13.05
N ASP A 327 -30.88 -1.38 13.83
CA ASP A 327 -30.87 0.08 13.73
C ASP A 327 -30.70 0.67 15.15
N SER A 328 -31.65 1.47 15.63
CA SER A 328 -31.79 1.79 17.06
C SER A 328 -32.22 0.57 17.90
N LYS A 329 -32.82 -0.45 17.27
CA LYS A 329 -33.24 -1.72 17.87
C LYS A 329 -32.56 -2.89 17.16
N VAL A 330 -32.55 -4.05 17.82
CA VAL A 330 -32.02 -5.30 17.26
C VAL A 330 -33.20 -6.23 16.98
N GLU A 331 -33.32 -6.69 15.73
CA GLU A 331 -34.35 -7.59 15.24
C GLU A 331 -33.71 -8.86 14.68
N THR A 332 -34.32 -10.02 14.93
CA THR A 332 -33.74 -11.31 14.58
C THR A 332 -34.74 -12.13 13.79
N PHE A 333 -34.31 -12.79 12.71
CA PHE A 333 -35.17 -13.67 11.91
C PHE A 333 -35.73 -14.84 12.72
N ARG A 334 -34.87 -15.43 13.56
CA ARG A 334 -35.20 -16.46 14.56
C ARG A 334 -34.51 -16.13 15.88
N ASP A 335 -35.01 -16.68 16.99
CA ASP A 335 -34.41 -16.48 18.32
C ASP A 335 -33.12 -17.27 18.52
N GLU A 336 -32.94 -18.35 17.77
CA GLU A 336 -31.78 -19.25 17.77
C GLU A 336 -31.30 -19.49 16.34
N LEU A 337 -30.13 -20.12 16.19
CA LEU A 337 -29.63 -20.54 14.89
C LEU A 337 -30.59 -21.55 14.22
N GLU A 338 -30.94 -21.28 12.97
CA GLU A 338 -31.84 -22.11 12.17
C GLU A 338 -31.04 -23.06 11.29
N ARG A 339 -31.49 -24.30 11.16
CA ARG A 339 -30.89 -25.26 10.22
C ARG A 339 -31.26 -24.88 8.79
N PHE A 340 -30.27 -24.88 7.90
CA PHE A 340 -30.50 -24.67 6.49
C PHE A 340 -31.37 -25.78 5.89
N SER A 341 -32.41 -25.35 5.19
CA SER A 341 -33.32 -26.17 4.38
C SER A 341 -33.93 -25.29 3.29
N LYS A 342 -34.53 -25.88 2.26
CA LYS A 342 -35.25 -25.10 1.24
C LYS A 342 -36.34 -24.20 1.83
N LYS A 343 -37.06 -24.71 2.83
CA LYS A 343 -38.13 -23.98 3.52
C LYS A 343 -37.58 -22.81 4.35
N SER A 344 -36.60 -23.06 5.21
CA SER A 344 -35.99 -21.99 6.03
C SER A 344 -35.28 -20.95 5.17
N ARG A 345 -34.73 -21.35 4.01
CA ARG A 345 -34.19 -20.41 3.01
C ARG A 345 -35.28 -19.50 2.44
N GLU A 346 -36.41 -20.05 1.99
CA GLU A 346 -37.52 -19.24 1.43
C GLU A 346 -38.08 -18.26 2.47
N GLU A 347 -38.25 -18.70 3.72
CA GLU A 347 -38.68 -17.84 4.83
C GLU A 347 -37.66 -16.73 5.12
N ALA A 348 -36.36 -17.05 5.12
CA ALA A 348 -35.29 -16.09 5.32
C ALA A 348 -35.20 -15.08 4.17
N LEU A 349 -35.36 -15.51 2.92
CA LEU A 349 -35.40 -14.61 1.76
C LEU A 349 -36.56 -13.61 1.88
N GLY A 350 -37.74 -14.06 2.32
CA GLY A 350 -38.87 -13.18 2.60
C GLY A 350 -38.60 -12.17 3.73
N TYR A 351 -37.87 -12.58 4.78
CA TYR A 351 -37.41 -11.66 5.83
C TYR A 351 -36.44 -10.61 5.27
N VAL A 352 -35.49 -11.02 4.42
CA VAL A 352 -34.51 -10.13 3.78
C VAL A 352 -35.19 -9.11 2.88
N ASP A 353 -36.18 -9.52 2.09
CA ASP A 353 -36.95 -8.60 1.24
C ASP A 353 -37.71 -7.54 2.05
N GLY A 354 -38.07 -7.86 3.29
CA GLY A 354 -38.72 -6.95 4.23
C GLY A 354 -37.78 -5.95 4.93
N LEU A 355 -36.47 -6.04 4.73
CA LEU A 355 -35.52 -5.12 5.35
C LEU A 355 -35.61 -3.74 4.70
N TYR A 356 -35.84 -2.72 5.53
CA TYR A 356 -35.86 -1.32 5.12
C TYR A 356 -34.95 -0.48 6.03
N ALA A 357 -34.35 0.56 5.46
CA ALA A 357 -33.48 1.47 6.17
C ALA A 357 -34.28 2.44 7.06
N GLY A 358 -33.84 2.65 8.30
CA GLY A 358 -34.44 3.58 9.26
C GLY A 358 -33.77 3.55 10.63
N GLY A 359 -34.01 4.55 11.48
CA GLY A 359 -33.43 4.60 12.82
C GLY A 359 -31.93 4.97 12.85
N GLY A 360 -31.31 4.81 14.02
CA GLY A 360 -29.86 4.99 14.22
C GLY A 360 -29.10 3.67 14.18
N THR A 361 -27.99 3.56 14.91
CA THR A 361 -27.00 2.49 14.73
C THR A 361 -26.53 1.94 16.08
N ASN A 362 -27.07 0.80 16.52
CA ASN A 362 -26.79 0.14 17.80
C ASN A 362 -25.90 -1.10 17.63
N ILE A 363 -24.61 -0.87 17.33
CA ILE A 363 -23.62 -1.94 17.08
C ILE A 363 -23.42 -2.83 18.31
N HIS A 364 -23.38 -2.24 19.51
CA HIS A 364 -23.11 -2.96 20.75
C HIS A 364 -24.12 -4.09 21.01
N ASP A 365 -25.41 -3.74 20.98
CA ASP A 365 -26.46 -4.72 21.29
C ASP A 365 -26.61 -5.73 20.16
N ALA A 366 -26.40 -5.29 18.90
CA ALA A 366 -26.42 -6.18 17.75
C ALA A 366 -25.36 -7.29 17.87
N LEU A 367 -24.11 -6.91 18.16
CA LEU A 367 -23.02 -7.88 18.32
C LEU A 367 -23.19 -8.75 19.57
N THR A 368 -23.59 -8.17 20.70
CA THR A 368 -23.79 -8.95 21.94
C THR A 368 -24.90 -9.99 21.74
N ARG A 369 -26.06 -9.58 21.21
CA ARG A 369 -27.16 -10.50 20.87
C ARG A 369 -26.72 -11.57 19.88
N SER A 370 -25.88 -11.20 18.93
CA SER A 370 -25.34 -12.13 17.93
C SER A 370 -24.48 -13.20 18.57
N PHE A 371 -23.51 -12.83 19.42
CA PHE A 371 -22.65 -13.80 20.10
C PHE A 371 -23.40 -14.65 21.13
N ASP A 372 -24.43 -14.11 21.79
CA ASP A 372 -25.28 -14.87 22.73
C ASP A 372 -26.02 -16.04 22.06
N MET A 373 -26.33 -15.94 20.76
CA MET A 373 -26.94 -17.03 20.00
C MET A 373 -25.97 -18.18 19.70
N LEU A 374 -24.65 -17.95 19.84
CA LEU A 374 -23.63 -18.89 19.45
C LEU A 374 -23.19 -19.72 20.66
N GLN A 375 -23.54 -21.00 20.66
CA GLN A 375 -23.28 -21.91 21.78
C GLN A 375 -22.33 -23.07 21.41
N ASP A 376 -22.26 -23.45 20.12
CA ASP A 376 -21.44 -24.55 19.65
C ASP A 376 -19.97 -24.13 19.46
N LYS A 377 -19.05 -24.79 20.17
CA LYS A 377 -17.60 -24.54 20.10
C LYS A 377 -16.89 -25.38 19.05
N HIS A 378 -17.53 -26.44 18.57
CA HIS A 378 -16.97 -27.43 17.65
C HIS A 378 -17.26 -27.05 16.20
N GLN A 379 -18.46 -26.55 15.91
CA GLN A 379 -18.83 -26.11 14.57
C GLN A 379 -18.12 -24.79 14.20
N PRO A 380 -17.43 -24.72 13.05
CA PRO A 380 -16.86 -23.46 12.56
C PRO A 380 -17.94 -22.39 12.43
N THR A 381 -17.73 -21.25 13.07
CA THR A 381 -18.74 -20.19 13.15
C THR A 381 -18.20 -18.88 12.59
N TYR A 382 -18.95 -18.27 11.68
CA TYR A 382 -18.61 -17.03 10.99
C TYR A 382 -19.70 -15.98 11.22
N VAL A 383 -19.30 -14.80 11.67
CA VAL A 383 -20.19 -13.65 11.83
C VAL A 383 -19.86 -12.66 10.73
N LEU A 384 -20.81 -12.41 9.83
CA LEU A 384 -20.68 -11.43 8.76
C LEU A 384 -21.35 -10.14 9.23
N PHE A 385 -20.55 -9.17 9.66
CA PHE A 385 -21.01 -7.90 10.22
C PHE A 385 -20.90 -6.79 9.19
N LEU A 386 -22.00 -6.09 8.88
CA LEU A 386 -22.04 -5.05 7.86
C LEU A 386 -22.58 -3.75 8.45
N THR A 387 -21.88 -2.63 8.22
CA THR A 387 -22.24 -1.30 8.72
C THR A 387 -21.81 -0.21 7.74
N ASP A 388 -22.57 0.89 7.65
CA ASP A 388 -22.21 2.08 6.87
C ASP A 388 -21.94 3.33 7.71
N GLY A 389 -22.13 3.22 9.03
CA GLY A 389 -22.02 4.35 9.93
C GLY A 389 -21.27 4.06 11.24
N LYS A 390 -21.24 5.08 12.09
CA LYS A 390 -20.73 5.04 13.46
C LYS A 390 -21.82 4.54 14.42
N PRO A 391 -21.46 3.97 15.58
CA PRO A 391 -22.45 3.69 16.61
C PRO A 391 -23.08 5.00 17.12
N THR A 392 -24.40 5.10 17.07
CA THR A 392 -25.19 6.29 17.46
C THR A 392 -26.24 6.00 18.53
N ASN A 393 -26.56 4.73 18.77
CA ASN A 393 -27.47 4.28 19.82
C ASN A 393 -26.80 3.23 20.72
N GLY A 394 -27.26 3.13 21.97
CA GLY A 394 -26.70 2.21 22.95
C GLY A 394 -25.31 2.64 23.43
N GLN A 395 -24.42 1.68 23.65
CA GLN A 395 -23.01 1.96 23.93
C GLN A 395 -22.31 2.40 22.64
N THR A 396 -21.73 3.60 22.65
CA THR A 396 -21.05 4.19 21.49
C THR A 396 -19.53 4.24 21.64
N ASN A 397 -18.99 3.96 22.84
CA ASN A 397 -17.54 3.92 23.05
C ASN A 397 -16.92 2.69 22.38
N GLU A 398 -16.05 2.91 21.40
CA GLU A 398 -15.46 1.84 20.60
C GLU A 398 -14.71 0.78 21.40
N ALA A 399 -13.95 1.20 22.41
CA ALA A 399 -13.17 0.28 23.23
C ALA A 399 -14.07 -0.63 24.07
N ALA A 400 -15.16 -0.07 24.60
CA ALA A 400 -16.17 -0.82 25.31
C ALA A 400 -16.91 -1.81 24.40
N ILE A 401 -17.29 -1.39 23.18
CA ILE A 401 -17.95 -2.24 22.19
C ILE A 401 -17.07 -3.44 21.82
N ALA A 402 -15.81 -3.20 21.47
CA ALA A 402 -14.89 -4.27 21.13
C ALA A 402 -14.66 -5.24 22.30
N THR A 403 -14.42 -4.70 23.50
CA THR A 403 -14.23 -5.50 24.71
C THR A 403 -15.45 -6.37 25.01
N ALA A 404 -16.67 -5.82 24.87
CA ALA A 404 -17.91 -6.57 25.07
C ALA A 404 -18.06 -7.68 24.03
N ALA A 405 -17.83 -7.39 22.74
CA ALA A 405 -17.86 -8.39 21.67
C ALA A 405 -16.85 -9.53 21.91
N LYS A 406 -15.63 -9.20 22.34
CA LYS A 406 -14.60 -10.18 22.70
C LYS A 406 -15.02 -11.06 23.87
N GLN A 407 -15.63 -10.48 24.91
CA GLN A 407 -16.11 -11.22 26.08
C GLN A 407 -17.31 -12.12 25.75
N ALA A 408 -18.18 -11.68 24.83
CA ALA A 408 -19.34 -12.46 24.39
C ALA A 408 -18.93 -13.63 23.47
N ASN A 409 -17.83 -13.50 22.73
CA ASN A 409 -17.35 -14.53 21.80
C ASN A 409 -16.72 -15.74 22.52
N ASN A 410 -17.57 -16.60 23.08
CA ASN A 410 -17.18 -17.80 23.83
C ASN A 410 -16.95 -19.05 22.96
N VAL A 411 -17.29 -18.98 21.68
CA VAL A 411 -17.19 -20.08 20.71
C VAL A 411 -16.02 -19.92 19.75
N HIS A 412 -15.23 -18.85 19.86
CA HIS A 412 -14.15 -18.52 18.93
C HIS A 412 -14.69 -18.33 17.49
N ALA A 413 -15.84 -17.67 17.37
CA ALA A 413 -16.42 -17.29 16.09
C ALA A 413 -15.55 -16.25 15.40
N ARG A 414 -15.44 -16.36 14.06
CA ARG A 414 -14.67 -15.46 13.22
C ARG A 414 -15.53 -14.28 12.77
N LEU A 415 -15.22 -13.07 13.24
CA LEU A 415 -15.96 -11.85 12.91
C LEU A 415 -15.37 -11.17 11.67
N MET A 416 -16.12 -11.20 10.56
CA MET A 416 -15.78 -10.54 9.30
C MET A 416 -16.57 -9.23 9.20
N SER A 417 -15.88 -8.09 9.30
CA SER A 417 -16.52 -6.78 9.29
C SER A 417 -16.48 -6.14 7.91
N PHE A 418 -17.61 -5.66 7.40
CA PHE A 418 -17.74 -4.95 6.13
C PHE A 418 -18.11 -3.49 6.41
N GLY A 419 -17.17 -2.59 6.13
CA GLY A 419 -17.40 -1.15 6.19
C GLY A 419 -17.82 -0.61 4.84
N VAL A 420 -19.04 -0.09 4.74
CA VAL A 420 -19.62 0.43 3.49
C VAL A 420 -19.55 1.96 3.47
N GLY A 421 -18.85 2.51 2.49
CA GLY A 421 -18.67 3.95 2.33
C GLY A 421 -17.66 4.57 3.31
N TYR A 422 -17.58 5.90 3.30
CA TYR A 422 -16.56 6.64 4.04
C TYR A 422 -16.98 7.03 5.46
N ASP A 423 -18.26 6.87 5.82
CA ASP A 423 -18.80 7.33 7.11
C ASP A 423 -18.67 6.29 8.24
N VAL A 424 -18.13 5.11 7.91
CA VAL A 424 -17.91 4.02 8.87
C VAL A 424 -16.86 4.37 9.92
N ASN A 425 -17.02 3.81 11.11
CA ASN A 425 -15.95 3.82 12.09
C ASN A 425 -14.94 2.70 11.81
N SER A 426 -13.98 2.97 10.93
CA SER A 426 -12.97 2.01 10.50
C SER A 426 -12.08 1.51 11.65
N ARG A 427 -11.78 2.37 12.63
CA ARG A 427 -10.98 2.03 13.81
C ARG A 427 -11.68 0.98 14.68
N LEU A 428 -13.00 1.15 14.90
CA LEU A 428 -13.84 0.16 15.58
C LEU A 428 -13.91 -1.16 14.81
N LEU A 429 -14.11 -1.12 13.48
CA LEU A 429 -14.21 -2.33 12.66
C LEU A 429 -12.92 -3.16 12.68
N ASP A 430 -11.76 -2.52 12.51
CA ASP A 430 -10.44 -3.18 12.63
C ASP A 430 -10.26 -3.84 14.01
N ARG A 431 -10.69 -3.16 15.08
CA ARG A 431 -10.62 -3.67 16.45
C ARG A 431 -11.51 -4.90 16.64
N LEU A 432 -12.76 -4.80 16.20
CA LEU A 432 -13.74 -5.89 16.25
C LEU A 432 -13.23 -7.13 15.51
N SER A 433 -12.78 -6.97 14.26
CA SER A 433 -12.26 -8.07 13.47
C SER A 433 -11.02 -8.69 14.10
N ARG A 434 -10.10 -7.88 14.65
CA ARG A 434 -8.89 -8.39 15.32
C ARG A 434 -9.23 -9.19 16.59
N GLU A 435 -10.09 -8.66 17.44
CA GLU A 435 -10.50 -9.33 18.69
C GLU A 435 -11.42 -10.54 18.44
N GLY A 436 -12.18 -10.52 17.35
CA GLY A 436 -13.02 -11.62 16.85
C GLY A 436 -12.33 -12.55 15.86
N PHE A 437 -10.99 -12.53 15.79
CA PHE A 437 -10.15 -13.40 14.97
C PHE A 437 -10.46 -13.44 13.46
N GLY A 438 -11.14 -12.43 12.92
CA GLY A 438 -11.48 -12.33 11.50
C GLY A 438 -10.75 -11.19 10.79
N LEU A 439 -11.39 -10.63 9.78
CA LEU A 439 -10.83 -9.57 8.93
C LEU A 439 -11.87 -8.48 8.67
N SER A 440 -11.39 -7.28 8.34
CA SER A 440 -12.24 -6.19 7.87
C SER A 440 -12.13 -6.10 6.35
N GLU A 441 -13.21 -5.76 5.67
CA GLU A 441 -13.27 -5.41 4.25
C GLU A 441 -13.94 -4.04 4.13
N TYR A 442 -13.39 -3.18 3.27
CA TYR A 442 -13.87 -1.82 3.09
C TYR A 442 -14.35 -1.66 1.64
N VAL A 443 -15.62 -1.25 1.49
CA VAL A 443 -16.30 -1.11 0.19
C VAL A 443 -16.51 0.37 -0.07
N THR A 444 -15.96 0.89 -1.16
CA THR A 444 -16.18 2.29 -1.57
C THR A 444 -17.62 2.48 -2.09
N PRO A 445 -18.15 3.71 -2.13
CA PRO A 445 -19.52 3.95 -2.61
C PRO A 445 -19.81 3.50 -4.05
N ASP A 446 -18.77 3.40 -4.88
CA ASP A 446 -18.88 2.99 -6.29
C ASP A 446 -18.72 1.47 -6.49
N GLU A 447 -18.23 0.75 -5.48
CA GLU A 447 -18.03 -0.70 -5.50
C GLU A 447 -19.30 -1.47 -5.14
N ASP A 448 -19.30 -2.77 -5.45
CA ASP A 448 -20.42 -3.66 -5.15
C ASP A 448 -20.19 -4.44 -3.86
N ILE A 449 -21.03 -4.20 -2.86
CA ILE A 449 -21.02 -4.92 -1.58
C ILE A 449 -21.16 -6.43 -1.81
N GLU A 450 -22.01 -6.85 -2.78
CA GLU A 450 -22.22 -8.26 -3.09
C GLU A 450 -20.90 -8.93 -3.51
N GLU A 451 -20.08 -8.27 -4.32
CA GLU A 451 -18.81 -8.83 -4.78
C GLU A 451 -17.84 -9.08 -3.62
N HIS A 452 -17.73 -8.14 -2.68
CA HIS A 452 -16.87 -8.29 -1.50
C HIS A 452 -17.37 -9.37 -0.56
N VAL A 453 -18.68 -9.40 -0.28
CA VAL A 453 -19.28 -10.44 0.57
C VAL A 453 -19.14 -11.81 -0.08
N ALA A 454 -19.38 -11.93 -1.39
CA ALA A 454 -19.20 -13.18 -2.13
C ALA A 454 -17.75 -13.67 -2.09
N ARG A 455 -16.78 -12.76 -2.25
CA ARG A 455 -15.33 -13.07 -2.17
C ARG A 455 -14.98 -13.67 -0.81
N VAL A 456 -15.40 -13.02 0.28
CA VAL A 456 -15.16 -13.52 1.64
C VAL A 456 -15.94 -14.79 1.92
N TYR A 457 -17.21 -14.90 1.47
CA TYR A 457 -18.02 -16.09 1.69
C TYR A 457 -17.43 -17.32 0.98
N ASN A 458 -17.04 -17.18 -0.29
CA ASN A 458 -16.41 -18.25 -1.05
C ASN A 458 -15.14 -18.74 -0.37
N ARG A 459 -14.37 -17.82 0.22
CA ARG A 459 -13.19 -18.11 1.03
C ARG A 459 -13.53 -18.96 2.26
N ILE A 460 -14.55 -18.58 3.03
CA ILE A 460 -14.95 -19.29 4.25
C ILE A 460 -15.85 -20.52 4.00
N SER A 461 -16.22 -20.78 2.76
CA SER A 461 -17.22 -21.81 2.40
C SER A 461 -16.76 -23.24 2.68
N ALA A 462 -15.45 -23.47 2.76
CA ALA A 462 -14.84 -24.78 2.98
C ALA A 462 -13.62 -24.69 3.92
N PRO A 463 -13.83 -24.58 5.25
CA PRO A 463 -12.73 -24.66 6.21
C PRO A 463 -12.12 -26.05 6.17
N VAL A 464 -10.80 -26.09 6.15
CA VAL A 464 -9.97 -27.30 6.03
C VAL A 464 -9.24 -27.59 7.33
N LEU A 465 -8.84 -26.58 8.07
CA LEU A 465 -8.27 -26.73 9.42
C LEU A 465 -8.59 -25.48 10.23
N THR A 466 -9.35 -25.60 11.32
CA THR A 466 -9.68 -24.47 12.19
C THR A 466 -8.78 -24.40 13.41
N ARG A 467 -8.64 -23.21 13.99
CA ARG A 467 -7.78 -22.94 15.17
C ARG A 467 -6.36 -23.47 14.95
N ALA A 468 -5.85 -23.24 13.76
CA ALA A 468 -4.55 -23.72 13.36
C ALA A 468 -3.47 -22.92 14.10
N SER A 469 -2.52 -23.66 14.67
CA SER A 469 -1.38 -23.13 15.41
C SER A 469 -0.11 -23.87 15.03
N LEU A 470 1.03 -23.20 15.19
CA LEU A 470 2.34 -23.74 14.85
C LEU A 470 3.29 -23.70 16.02
N THR A 471 3.99 -24.80 16.22
CA THR A 471 5.14 -24.88 17.12
C THR A 471 6.39 -25.26 16.35
N PHE A 472 7.53 -24.76 16.82
CA PHE A 472 8.85 -24.96 16.22
C PHE A 472 9.76 -25.61 17.26
N GLU A 473 10.39 -26.72 16.91
CA GLU A 473 11.21 -27.56 17.78
C GLU A 473 12.57 -27.82 17.09
N LEU A 474 13.68 -27.44 17.72
CA LEU A 474 15.03 -27.59 17.13
C LEU A 474 15.84 -28.72 17.79
N ASP A 475 15.58 -29.01 19.08
CA ASP A 475 16.12 -30.13 19.87
C ASP A 475 15.25 -30.33 21.15
N GLU A 476 15.15 -31.56 21.68
CA GLU A 476 14.39 -31.89 22.92
C GLU A 476 14.84 -31.11 24.18
N SER A 477 16.05 -30.53 24.17
CA SER A 477 16.65 -29.86 25.34
C SER A 477 16.34 -28.35 25.46
N GLN A 478 15.61 -27.73 24.52
CA GLN A 478 15.37 -26.28 24.58
C GLN A 478 14.24 -25.88 25.55
N LYS A 479 14.60 -25.10 26.57
CA LYS A 479 13.65 -24.50 27.54
C LYS A 479 13.09 -23.12 27.13
N LYS A 480 13.58 -22.50 26.05
CA LYS A 480 13.18 -21.14 25.61
C LYS A 480 12.81 -21.13 24.12
N PRO A 481 11.77 -20.38 23.70
CA PRO A 481 11.43 -20.25 22.29
C PRO A 481 12.56 -19.53 21.52
N PHE A 482 13.03 -20.16 20.45
CA PHE A 482 14.07 -19.62 19.57
C PHE A 482 13.50 -18.85 18.37
N VAL A 483 12.27 -19.18 17.94
CA VAL A 483 11.47 -18.36 17.04
C VAL A 483 10.84 -17.23 17.87
N ASN A 484 11.04 -16.00 17.42
CA ASN A 484 10.42 -14.81 17.97
C ASN A 484 9.63 -14.08 16.87
N ARG A 485 8.50 -13.48 17.23
CA ARG A 485 7.69 -12.61 16.34
C ARG A 485 7.30 -13.28 15.01
N LEU A 486 6.25 -14.10 15.07
CA LEU A 486 5.63 -14.78 13.94
C LEU A 486 4.43 -13.97 13.43
N TYR A 487 4.27 -13.83 12.11
CA TYR A 487 3.15 -13.13 11.49
C TYR A 487 2.46 -13.97 10.42
N PRO A 488 1.11 -14.07 10.46
CA PRO A 488 0.21 -13.55 11.51
C PRO A 488 0.48 -14.16 12.91
N ALA A 489 0.28 -13.34 13.96
CA ALA A 489 0.61 -13.70 15.34
C ALA A 489 -0.50 -14.50 16.06
N ALA A 490 -1.71 -14.52 15.49
CA ALA A 490 -2.89 -15.18 16.06
C ALA A 490 -3.18 -16.53 15.40
N GLU A 491 -4.07 -17.32 16.03
CA GLU A 491 -4.63 -18.53 15.43
C GLU A 491 -5.36 -18.20 14.13
N PHE A 492 -5.12 -19.01 13.10
CA PHE A 492 -5.70 -18.85 11.77
C PHE A 492 -6.54 -20.07 11.42
N ASP A 493 -7.49 -19.89 10.51
CA ASP A 493 -8.16 -21.02 9.86
C ASP A 493 -7.57 -21.18 8.47
N LEU A 494 -7.39 -22.41 8.03
CA LEU A 494 -6.99 -22.76 6.68
C LEU A 494 -8.22 -23.20 5.91
N PHE A 495 -8.43 -22.64 4.74
CA PHE A 495 -9.56 -22.97 3.86
C PHE A 495 -9.09 -23.76 2.63
N ALA A 496 -10.03 -24.42 1.97
CA ALA A 496 -9.74 -25.20 0.78
C ALA A 496 -9.17 -24.32 -0.33
N GLY A 497 -8.03 -24.74 -0.89
CA GLY A 497 -7.33 -23.99 -1.93
C GLY A 497 -6.50 -22.82 -1.41
N GLU A 498 -6.52 -22.54 -0.10
CA GLU A 498 -5.63 -21.57 0.50
C GLU A 498 -4.27 -22.14 0.83
N GLN A 499 -3.30 -21.22 0.89
CA GLN A 499 -1.96 -21.48 1.32
C GLN A 499 -1.69 -20.61 2.56
N LEU A 500 -1.16 -21.25 3.60
CA LEU A 500 -0.61 -20.56 4.75
C LEU A 500 0.71 -19.90 4.35
N VAL A 501 0.80 -18.60 4.58
CA VAL A 501 2.02 -17.82 4.41
C VAL A 501 2.36 -17.23 5.76
N LEU A 502 3.50 -17.61 6.31
CA LEU A 502 3.97 -17.14 7.61
C LEU A 502 5.39 -16.61 7.49
N VAL A 503 5.65 -15.51 8.18
CA VAL A 503 7.00 -14.98 8.31
C VAL A 503 7.36 -14.86 9.77
N GLY A 504 8.60 -15.17 10.11
CA GLY A 504 9.07 -15.09 11.48
C GLY A 504 10.55 -14.73 11.58
N ARG A 505 10.97 -14.42 12.81
CA ARG A 505 12.40 -14.30 13.16
C ARG A 505 12.85 -15.49 14.00
N TYR A 506 14.11 -15.84 13.88
CA TYR A 506 14.71 -16.94 14.63
C TYR A 506 16.11 -16.57 15.13
N ARG A 507 16.42 -17.00 16.35
CA ARG A 507 17.71 -16.73 17.01
C ARG A 507 18.75 -17.82 16.79
N LYS A 508 18.32 -19.03 16.44
CA LYS A 508 19.18 -20.21 16.33
C LYS A 508 18.91 -20.94 15.02
N SER A 509 19.96 -21.18 14.25
CA SER A 509 19.97 -21.96 13.01
C SER A 509 20.02 -23.46 13.30
N GLY A 510 19.70 -24.27 12.28
CA GLY A 510 19.73 -25.73 12.31
C GLY A 510 18.41 -26.39 11.86
N PRO A 511 18.39 -27.73 11.84
CA PRO A 511 17.20 -28.50 11.47
C PRO A 511 16.06 -28.24 12.46
N VAL A 512 14.90 -27.89 11.95
CA VAL A 512 13.72 -27.56 12.74
C VAL A 512 12.56 -28.50 12.39
N GLN A 513 11.94 -29.07 13.41
CA GLN A 513 10.65 -29.71 13.32
C GLN A 513 9.56 -28.65 13.52
N ILE A 514 8.63 -28.56 12.56
CA ILE A 514 7.49 -27.65 12.57
C ILE A 514 6.23 -28.49 12.76
N ARG A 515 5.44 -28.21 13.78
CA ARG A 515 4.20 -28.94 14.08
C ARG A 515 3.01 -28.00 13.90
N LEU A 516 2.19 -28.30 12.89
CA LEU A 516 0.91 -27.64 12.63
C LEU A 516 -0.19 -28.45 13.33
N THR A 517 -0.90 -27.83 14.26
CA THR A 517 -2.06 -28.46 14.92
C THR A 517 -3.31 -27.63 14.64
N GLY A 518 -4.47 -28.28 14.55
CA GLY A 518 -5.77 -27.63 14.40
C GLY A 518 -6.89 -28.65 14.46
N HIS A 519 -8.10 -28.25 14.06
CA HIS A 519 -9.29 -29.11 14.13
C HIS A 519 -9.96 -29.25 12.76
N VAL A 520 -10.45 -30.46 12.47
CA VAL A 520 -11.31 -30.78 11.34
C VAL A 520 -12.61 -31.33 11.94
N GLY A 521 -13.65 -30.49 11.98
CA GLY A 521 -14.81 -30.76 12.83
C GLY A 521 -14.39 -30.87 14.30
N GLU A 522 -14.73 -31.99 14.94
CA GLU A 522 -14.34 -32.28 16.33
C GLU A 522 -12.94 -32.90 16.46
N GLU A 523 -12.38 -33.44 15.38
CA GLU A 523 -11.12 -34.17 15.43
C GLU A 523 -9.93 -33.21 15.40
N LYS A 524 -9.04 -33.35 16.39
CA LYS A 524 -7.75 -32.67 16.39
C LYS A 524 -6.83 -33.35 15.38
N GLN A 525 -6.36 -32.58 14.40
CA GLN A 525 -5.39 -33.01 13.41
C GLN A 525 -4.02 -32.39 13.71
N GLU A 526 -2.98 -33.15 13.43
CA GLU A 526 -1.60 -32.75 13.65
C GLU A 526 -0.73 -33.17 12.47
N PHE A 527 0.05 -32.22 11.98
CA PHE A 527 0.97 -32.41 10.88
C PHE A 527 2.36 -31.95 11.29
N THR A 528 3.35 -32.80 11.06
CA THR A 528 4.75 -32.53 11.42
C THR A 528 5.61 -32.47 10.17
N PHE A 529 6.46 -31.45 10.11
CA PHE A 529 7.32 -31.16 8.98
C PHE A 529 8.75 -30.95 9.45
N GLN A 530 9.69 -31.22 8.56
CA GLN A 530 11.10 -30.91 8.76
C GLN A 530 11.45 -29.71 7.88
N GLY A 531 12.22 -28.78 8.43
CA GLY A 531 12.82 -27.66 7.72
C GLY A 531 14.25 -27.46 8.19
N ASP A 532 14.99 -26.60 7.51
CA ASP A 532 16.33 -26.19 7.93
C ASP A 532 16.38 -24.66 7.99
N LEU A 533 16.78 -24.13 9.14
CA LEU A 533 17.02 -22.70 9.31
C LEU A 533 18.49 -22.43 9.06
N THR A 534 18.77 -21.78 7.93
CA THR A 534 20.12 -21.49 7.48
C THR A 534 20.91 -20.69 8.52
N ASP A 535 22.16 -21.08 8.73
CA ASP A 535 23.13 -20.23 9.42
C ASP A 535 23.54 -19.04 8.52
N ARG A 536 24.31 -18.10 9.08
CA ARG A 536 24.79 -16.89 8.39
C ARG A 536 25.44 -17.24 7.04
N ARG A 537 24.88 -16.70 5.95
CA ARG A 537 25.39 -16.85 4.58
C ARG A 537 25.38 -15.52 3.84
N ASP A 538 26.33 -15.36 2.93
CA ASP A 538 26.41 -14.24 1.98
C ASP A 538 25.48 -14.42 0.75
N ASP A 539 24.56 -15.38 0.79
CA ASP A 539 23.61 -15.61 -0.31
C ASP A 539 22.47 -14.57 -0.25
N HIS A 540 22.52 -13.59 -1.14
CA HIS A 540 21.48 -12.57 -1.30
C HIS A 540 20.16 -13.12 -1.89
N GLY A 541 20.12 -14.38 -2.35
CA GLY A 541 18.95 -14.99 -2.99
C GLY A 541 17.66 -14.90 -2.17
N HIS A 542 17.78 -15.06 -0.84
CA HIS A 542 16.63 -15.00 0.10
C HIS A 542 16.55 -13.71 0.93
N ALA A 543 17.34 -12.67 0.60
CA ALA A 543 17.32 -11.41 1.36
C ALA A 543 15.92 -10.74 1.39
N PHE A 544 15.06 -11.04 0.39
CA PHE A 544 13.68 -10.57 0.35
C PHE A 544 12.84 -11.05 1.54
N VAL A 545 13.20 -12.18 2.18
CA VAL A 545 12.46 -12.73 3.33
C VAL A 545 12.50 -11.76 4.51
N ALA A 546 13.63 -11.08 4.74
CA ALA A 546 13.75 -10.05 5.78
C ALA A 546 12.85 -8.84 5.49
N LYS A 547 12.79 -8.40 4.23
CA LYS A 547 11.89 -7.31 3.80
C LYS A 547 10.42 -7.70 3.94
N LEU A 548 10.05 -8.93 3.61
CA LEU A 548 8.68 -9.42 3.78
C LEU A 548 8.29 -9.46 5.26
N TRP A 549 9.16 -9.99 6.13
CA TRP A 549 8.96 -9.96 7.57
C TRP A 549 8.79 -8.53 8.10
N ALA A 550 9.66 -7.60 7.69
CA ALA A 550 9.60 -6.20 8.10
C ALA A 550 8.27 -5.56 7.65
N THR A 551 7.78 -5.91 6.47
CA THR A 551 6.50 -5.41 5.98
C THR A 551 5.32 -5.90 6.84
N ARG A 552 5.32 -7.18 7.25
CA ARG A 552 4.29 -7.70 8.16
C ARG A 552 4.36 -7.08 9.55
N ARG A 553 5.58 -6.88 10.07
CA ARG A 553 5.79 -6.19 11.35
C ARG A 553 5.29 -4.75 11.29
N ILE A 554 5.57 -4.02 10.21
CA ILE A 554 5.05 -2.65 10.02
C ILE A 554 3.52 -2.67 10.05
N GLY A 555 2.87 -3.60 9.34
CA GLY A 555 1.40 -3.72 9.38
C GLY A 555 0.85 -3.92 10.80
N GLU A 556 1.49 -4.77 11.60
CA GLU A 556 1.11 -4.97 13.01
C GLU A 556 1.44 -3.75 13.89
N LEU A 557 2.58 -3.08 13.67
CA LEU A 557 2.91 -1.85 14.40
C LEU A 557 1.86 -0.76 14.17
N ILE A 558 1.38 -0.63 12.93
CA ILE A 558 0.29 0.27 12.59
C ILE A 558 -0.99 -0.14 13.34
N ASP A 559 -1.33 -1.44 13.38
CA ASP A 559 -2.46 -1.94 14.20
C ASP A 559 -2.33 -1.57 15.68
N GLU A 560 -1.16 -1.77 16.28
CA GLU A 560 -0.94 -1.47 17.70
C GLU A 560 -1.09 0.02 17.98
N LEU A 561 -0.51 0.86 17.12
CA LEU A 561 -0.61 2.32 17.22
C LEU A 561 -2.06 2.80 17.06
N ASP A 562 -2.81 2.19 16.15
CA ASP A 562 -4.23 2.48 15.92
C ASP A 562 -5.14 2.10 17.10
N LEU A 563 -4.88 0.94 17.71
CA LEU A 563 -5.79 0.34 18.69
C LEU A 563 -5.50 0.80 20.11
N HIS A 564 -4.24 1.12 20.41
CA HIS A 564 -3.77 1.47 21.75
C HIS A 564 -3.25 2.90 21.86
N GLY A 565 -3.22 3.64 20.74
CA GLY A 565 -2.74 5.01 20.69
C GLY A 565 -1.21 5.10 20.52
N GLN A 566 -0.72 6.34 20.48
CA GLN A 566 0.68 6.62 20.17
C GLN A 566 1.63 6.08 21.26
N ASN A 567 2.45 5.09 20.88
CA ASN A 567 3.57 4.59 21.68
C ASN A 567 4.88 4.90 20.94
N GLN A 568 5.71 5.73 21.56
CA GLN A 568 6.97 6.21 21.00
C GLN A 568 7.90 5.08 20.53
N GLU A 569 7.96 3.98 21.28
CA GLU A 569 8.81 2.83 20.93
C GLU A 569 8.33 2.13 19.65
N LEU A 570 7.01 2.02 19.46
CA LEU A 570 6.41 1.41 18.27
C LEU A 570 6.60 2.30 17.04
N VAL A 571 6.51 3.63 17.21
CA VAL A 571 6.76 4.61 16.14
C VAL A 571 8.21 4.53 15.68
N ASP A 572 9.15 4.53 16.62
CA ASP A 572 10.58 4.49 16.29
C ASP A 572 10.95 3.13 15.65
N GLU A 573 10.33 2.02 16.08
CA GLU A 573 10.47 0.72 15.41
C GLU A 573 9.93 0.75 13.97
N LEU A 574 8.73 1.33 13.75
CA LEU A 574 8.12 1.46 12.42
C LEU A 574 9.02 2.24 11.47
N VAL A 575 9.53 3.40 11.91
CA VAL A 575 10.41 4.26 11.11
C VAL A 575 11.72 3.55 10.80
N THR A 576 12.29 2.85 11.78
CA THR A 576 13.53 2.07 11.61
C THR A 576 13.35 0.98 10.56
N LEU A 577 12.28 0.18 10.65
CA LEU A 577 12.00 -0.87 9.66
C LEU A 577 11.70 -0.30 8.27
N SER A 578 10.91 0.77 8.20
CA SER A 578 10.57 1.42 6.94
C SER A 578 11.81 1.96 6.21
N THR A 579 12.70 2.63 6.94
CA THR A 579 13.95 3.20 6.38
C THR A 579 14.97 2.11 6.04
N GLN A 580 15.19 1.13 6.92
CA GLN A 580 16.14 0.04 6.71
C GLN A 580 15.80 -0.81 5.48
N TYR A 581 14.52 -1.11 5.26
CA TYR A 581 14.08 -2.03 4.20
C TYR A 581 13.48 -1.34 2.97
N GLY A 582 13.46 0.00 2.93
CA GLY A 582 12.92 0.75 1.80
C GLY A 582 11.41 0.52 1.63
N ILE A 583 10.66 0.44 2.73
CA ILE A 583 9.21 0.17 2.71
C ILE A 583 8.49 1.50 2.88
N LEU A 584 7.81 1.97 1.84
CA LEU A 584 6.98 3.15 1.93
C LEU A 584 5.74 2.84 2.76
N THR A 585 5.45 3.68 3.75
CA THR A 585 4.24 3.60 4.56
C THR A 585 3.51 4.93 4.48
N PRO A 586 2.20 5.00 4.80
CA PRO A 586 1.51 6.30 4.92
C PRO A 586 2.26 7.30 5.83
N TYR A 587 3.03 6.79 6.79
CA TYR A 587 3.73 7.54 7.82
C TYR A 587 5.18 7.87 7.48
N THR A 588 5.73 7.34 6.38
CA THR A 588 7.10 7.62 5.96
C THR A 588 7.14 8.21 4.57
N SER A 589 8.11 9.10 4.32
CA SER A 589 8.34 9.70 3.01
C SER A 589 9.77 9.42 2.58
N PHE A 590 9.96 9.08 1.31
CA PHE A 590 11.28 9.06 0.70
C PHE A 590 11.53 10.40 0.00
N LEU A 591 12.60 11.10 0.40
CA LEU A 591 13.12 12.23 -0.35
C LEU A 591 14.16 11.70 -1.34
N ALA A 592 13.87 11.80 -2.62
CA ALA A 592 14.87 11.59 -3.68
C ALA A 592 15.55 12.93 -3.98
N ASP A 593 16.86 13.00 -3.74
CA ASP A 593 17.72 14.12 -4.13
C ASP A 593 18.88 13.56 -4.97
N GLU A 594 19.37 14.33 -5.94
CA GLU A 594 20.46 13.96 -6.86
C GLU A 594 21.79 13.72 -6.11
N THR A 595 21.89 14.15 -4.86
CA THR A 595 23.04 13.92 -3.98
C THR A 595 22.94 12.63 -3.15
N VAL A 596 21.77 11.98 -3.11
CA VAL A 596 21.51 10.83 -2.25
C VAL A 596 21.74 9.54 -3.02
N THR A 597 22.92 8.94 -2.80
CA THR A 597 23.24 7.62 -3.37
C THR A 597 22.41 6.53 -2.66
N PRO A 598 21.77 5.57 -3.38
CA PRO A 598 20.84 4.60 -2.79
C PRO A 598 21.41 3.61 -1.77
N SER A 599 22.71 3.62 -1.50
CA SER A 599 23.39 2.67 -0.62
C SER A 599 23.78 3.22 0.76
N LEU A 600 23.50 4.49 1.07
CA LEU A 600 23.99 5.14 2.30
C LEU A 600 22.98 6.11 2.95
N ALA A 601 21.67 5.86 2.86
CA ALA A 601 20.65 6.65 3.55
C ALA A 601 20.56 6.38 5.07
N LEU A 602 21.71 6.11 5.73
CA LEU A 602 21.85 5.93 7.18
C LEU A 602 22.44 7.18 7.86
N GLU A 603 22.11 8.39 7.39
CA GLU A 603 22.39 9.59 8.17
C GLU A 603 21.33 9.78 9.25
N SER A 604 21.78 10.02 10.49
CA SER A 604 20.93 10.28 11.66
C SER A 604 19.93 11.43 11.45
N LYS A 605 20.23 12.39 10.58
CA LYS A 605 19.32 13.49 10.21
C LYS A 605 18.13 13.04 9.34
N ALA A 606 18.32 12.07 8.43
CA ALA A 606 17.23 11.52 7.62
C ALA A 606 16.27 10.69 8.47
N LEU A 607 16.81 9.90 9.41
CA LEU A 607 16.01 9.18 10.41
C LEU A 607 15.25 10.13 11.34
N GLN A 608 15.87 11.20 11.83
CA GLN A 608 15.21 12.18 12.69
C GLN A 608 14.11 12.95 11.97
N SER A 609 14.34 13.38 10.73
CA SER A 609 13.31 14.07 9.92
C SER A 609 12.16 13.14 9.56
N ASN A 610 12.43 11.88 9.16
CA ASN A 610 11.39 10.88 8.92
C ASN A 610 10.62 10.54 10.20
N SER A 611 11.28 10.50 11.36
CA SER A 611 10.60 10.27 12.64
C SER A 611 9.68 11.44 13.02
N ALA A 612 10.11 12.69 12.78
CA ALA A 612 9.29 13.87 13.03
C ALA A 612 8.09 13.94 12.07
N LEU A 613 8.29 13.64 10.78
CA LEU A 613 7.21 13.55 9.78
C LEU A 613 6.23 12.43 10.10
N ALA A 614 6.73 11.24 10.48
CA ALA A 614 5.90 10.14 10.93
C ALA A 614 5.03 10.56 12.11
N ARG A 615 5.61 11.18 13.15
CA ARG A 615 4.86 11.73 14.30
C ARG A 615 3.79 12.74 13.89
N GLY A 616 4.11 13.64 12.96
CA GLY A 616 3.15 14.60 12.42
C GLY A 616 2.01 13.97 11.61
N ARG A 617 2.24 12.81 10.99
CA ARG A 617 1.21 12.05 10.25
C ARG A 617 0.46 11.04 11.12
N LEU A 618 1.03 10.61 12.24
CA LEU A 618 0.36 9.73 13.20
C LEU A 618 -0.82 10.42 13.90
N THR A 619 -0.93 11.75 13.86
CA THR A 619 -2.16 12.47 14.24
C THR A 619 -3.31 12.22 13.27
N GLU A 620 -3.04 11.76 12.04
CA GLU A 620 -4.09 11.31 11.11
C GLU A 620 -4.70 9.96 11.52
N LEU A 621 -4.04 9.17 12.38
CA LEU A 621 -4.61 7.92 12.93
C LEU A 621 -5.83 8.17 13.83
N ASP A 622 -5.96 9.38 14.38
CA ASP A 622 -7.11 9.77 15.19
C ASP A 622 -8.38 9.92 14.34
N ALA A 623 -8.26 9.96 13.00
CA ALA A 623 -9.40 9.96 12.11
C ALA A 623 -10.07 8.57 12.08
N GLU A 624 -11.26 8.48 12.67
CA GLU A 624 -12.07 7.24 12.71
C GLU A 624 -12.85 6.98 11.42
N SER A 625 -13.20 8.05 10.70
CA SER A 625 -14.06 8.05 9.51
C SER A 625 -13.60 9.11 8.50
N GLY A 626 -14.18 9.07 7.31
CA GLY A 626 -13.86 9.93 6.17
C GLY A 626 -12.93 9.24 5.17
N GLN A 627 -12.78 9.86 4.01
CA GLN A 627 -12.05 9.26 2.87
C GLN A 627 -10.57 9.00 3.21
N SER A 628 -9.92 9.87 3.96
CA SER A 628 -8.52 9.68 4.39
C SER A 628 -8.37 8.49 5.34
N ALA A 629 -9.22 8.40 6.37
CA ALA A 629 -9.24 7.28 7.30
C ALA A 629 -9.47 5.95 6.56
N PHE A 630 -10.47 5.92 5.68
CA PHE A 630 -10.77 4.76 4.83
C PHE A 630 -9.56 4.32 4.00
N GLN A 631 -8.92 5.25 3.28
CA GLN A 631 -7.76 4.96 2.42
C GLN A 631 -6.55 4.46 3.21
N GLN A 632 -6.28 5.05 4.39
CA GLN A 632 -5.20 4.59 5.26
C GLN A 632 -5.42 3.15 5.72
N ARG A 633 -6.67 2.79 6.06
CA ARG A 633 -7.05 1.44 6.52
C ARG A 633 -6.94 0.42 5.38
N GLN A 634 -7.36 0.79 4.18
CA GLN A 634 -7.18 -0.03 2.99
C GLN A 634 -5.68 -0.26 2.68
N ALA A 635 -4.85 0.79 2.74
CA ALA A 635 -3.40 0.66 2.56
C ALA A 635 -2.76 -0.21 3.65
N LYS A 636 -3.22 -0.07 4.90
CA LYS A 636 -2.78 -0.87 6.03
C LYS A 636 -3.05 -2.37 5.84
N GLN A 637 -4.21 -2.74 5.29
CA GLN A 637 -4.52 -4.15 5.00
C GLN A 637 -3.51 -4.81 4.06
N MET A 638 -2.93 -4.07 3.12
CA MET A 638 -1.90 -4.58 2.21
C MET A 638 -0.64 -5.02 2.96
N PHE A 639 -0.26 -4.32 4.03
CA PHE A 639 0.88 -4.71 4.87
C PHE A 639 0.59 -5.95 5.71
N ARG A 640 -0.66 -6.14 6.14
CA ARG A 640 -1.09 -7.29 6.96
C ARG A 640 -1.34 -8.56 6.15
N ASN A 641 -1.87 -8.45 4.94
CA ASN A 641 -2.41 -9.60 4.21
C ASN A 641 -1.31 -10.60 3.81
N ALA A 642 -1.14 -11.67 4.59
CA ALA A 642 -0.06 -12.65 4.43
C ALA A 642 -0.08 -13.36 3.06
N ALA A 643 -1.27 -13.64 2.52
CA ALA A 643 -1.47 -14.42 1.30
C ALA A 643 -1.14 -13.65 0.01
N GLN A 644 -1.16 -12.32 0.05
CA GLN A 644 -0.84 -11.47 -1.10
C GLN A 644 0.44 -10.67 -0.81
N ALA A 645 1.24 -10.42 -1.85
CA ALA A 645 2.35 -9.51 -1.70
C ALA A 645 1.84 -8.11 -1.34
N PRO A 646 2.53 -7.38 -0.44
CA PRO A 646 2.36 -5.94 -0.34
C PRO A 646 2.85 -5.35 -1.66
N SER A 647 1.92 -5.02 -2.57
CA SER A 647 2.26 -4.44 -3.87
C SER A 647 3.04 -3.14 -3.65
N GLY A 648 4.34 -3.15 -3.91
CA GLY A 648 5.23 -1.98 -3.80
C GLY A 648 4.95 -0.87 -4.83
N SER A 649 3.82 -0.97 -5.52
CA SER A 649 3.34 -0.10 -6.58
C SER A 649 1.85 0.20 -6.46
N SER A 650 1.16 -0.13 -5.36
CA SER A 650 -0.10 0.56 -5.11
C SER A 650 0.26 2.03 -5.07
N SER A 651 -0.30 2.81 -5.99
CA SER A 651 -0.58 4.20 -5.71
C SER A 651 -1.19 4.21 -4.31
N LEU A 652 -0.38 4.56 -3.30
CA LEU A 652 -0.96 5.25 -2.17
C LEU A 652 -1.81 6.33 -2.87
N PRO A 653 -3.15 6.33 -2.69
CA PRO A 653 -3.94 7.43 -3.23
C PRO A 653 -3.21 8.71 -2.82
N PRO A 654 -3.04 9.69 -3.72
CA PRO A 654 -2.16 10.83 -3.49
C PRO A 654 -2.45 11.35 -2.09
N LEU A 655 -1.51 11.10 -1.16
CA LEU A 655 -1.56 11.67 0.16
C LEU A 655 -1.74 13.15 -0.11
N ALA A 656 -2.81 13.75 0.40
CA ALA A 656 -3.12 15.15 0.18
C ALA A 656 -1.86 15.96 0.48
N THR A 657 -1.11 16.30 -0.56
CA THR A 657 0.06 17.14 -0.43
C THR A 657 -0.50 18.51 -0.10
N PRO A 658 -0.06 19.18 0.97
CA PRO A 658 -0.27 20.62 1.03
C PRO A 658 0.31 21.18 -0.27
N ALA A 659 -0.53 21.84 -1.05
CA ALA A 659 -0.20 22.26 -2.42
C ALA A 659 1.17 22.94 -2.44
N SER A 660 2.16 22.27 -3.01
CA SER A 660 3.41 22.92 -3.39
C SER A 660 3.08 23.82 -4.58
N ALA A 661 2.89 25.10 -4.28
CA ALA A 661 2.81 26.13 -5.29
C ALA A 661 4.14 26.18 -6.06
N ALA A 662 4.19 25.52 -7.21
CA ALA A 662 5.11 25.87 -8.28
C ALA A 662 4.57 27.14 -8.96
N GLY A 663 4.76 28.27 -8.31
CA GLY A 663 4.61 29.62 -8.85
C GLY A 663 5.95 30.34 -8.77
N GLY A 664 6.35 31.01 -9.85
CA GLY A 664 7.70 31.52 -10.08
C GLY A 664 8.30 32.40 -8.98
N VAL A 665 9.64 32.40 -8.99
CA VAL A 665 10.54 33.13 -8.11
C VAL A 665 10.19 34.63 -8.01
N ALA A 666 9.78 35.06 -6.82
CA ALA A 666 10.16 36.36 -6.27
C ALA A 666 11.13 36.09 -5.10
N GLY A 667 12.24 36.81 -5.06
CA GLY A 667 13.43 36.50 -4.24
C GLY A 667 13.20 36.50 -2.72
N PRO A 668 14.18 35.99 -1.94
CA PRO A 668 14.04 35.80 -0.51
C PRO A 668 14.09 37.15 0.20
N GLY A 669 12.94 37.68 0.60
CA GLY A 669 12.86 38.55 1.75
C GLY A 669 13.23 37.72 2.97
N GLN A 670 14.30 38.12 3.69
CA GLN A 670 14.55 37.65 5.04
C GLN A 670 13.24 37.70 5.84
N PRO A 671 12.95 36.72 6.72
CA PRO A 671 12.01 36.98 7.79
C PRO A 671 12.63 38.07 8.65
N GLN A 672 12.22 39.32 8.40
CA GLN A 672 12.31 40.35 9.41
C GLN A 672 11.43 39.85 10.54
N THR A 673 12.09 39.44 11.63
CA THR A 673 11.48 39.46 12.94
C THR A 673 10.87 40.85 13.13
N ALA A 674 9.55 40.93 13.06
CA ALA A 674 8.85 42.08 13.60
C ALA A 674 9.22 42.19 15.09
N PRO A 675 9.50 43.41 15.59
CA PRO A 675 9.84 43.60 17.00
C PRO A 675 8.66 43.12 17.84
N ALA A 676 8.97 42.42 18.93
CA ALA A 676 8.03 42.06 19.96
C ALA A 676 7.26 43.31 20.40
N THR A 677 5.98 43.37 20.06
CA THR A 677 5.02 44.28 20.68
C THR A 677 4.13 43.43 21.58
N ASP A 678 4.22 43.72 22.88
CA ASP A 678 3.44 43.13 23.97
C ASP A 678 1.93 43.18 23.69
N HIS A 679 1.34 42.10 23.17
CA HIS A 679 -0.07 41.75 23.39
C HIS A 679 -0.21 40.22 23.32
N PRO A 680 -0.73 39.55 24.36
CA PRO A 680 -0.92 38.11 24.35
C PRO A 680 -2.27 37.80 23.69
N ASP A 681 -2.25 37.36 22.44
CA ASP A 681 -3.35 36.56 21.88
C ASP A 681 -2.79 35.59 20.83
N GLU A 682 -2.88 34.30 21.14
CA GLU A 682 -2.46 33.19 20.30
C GLU A 682 -3.26 33.18 18.99
N SER A 683 -2.65 33.56 17.87
CA SER A 683 -3.20 33.24 16.55
C SER A 683 -2.77 31.84 16.13
N ALA A 684 -3.54 30.84 16.57
CA ALA A 684 -3.43 29.49 16.01
C ALA A 684 -3.96 29.51 14.55
N VAL A 685 -3.28 28.80 13.65
CA VAL A 685 -3.82 28.52 12.30
C VAL A 685 -4.95 27.50 12.48
N VAL A 686 -6.21 27.88 12.24
CA VAL A 686 -7.34 26.99 12.59
C VAL A 686 -8.03 26.38 11.36
N ARG A 687 -8.15 27.04 10.19
CA ARG A 687 -8.88 26.47 9.03
C ARG A 687 -8.38 26.97 7.67
N ASN A 688 -8.37 26.09 6.66
CA ASN A 688 -8.13 26.45 5.25
C ASN A 688 -9.42 26.19 4.44
N SER A 689 -9.96 27.23 3.81
CA SER A 689 -11.22 27.19 3.05
C SER A 689 -11.04 26.89 1.56
N GLY A 690 -9.84 26.48 1.13
CA GLY A 690 -9.51 26.31 -0.29
C GLY A 690 -9.27 27.64 -1.04
N VAL A 691 -9.79 28.77 -0.52
CA VAL A 691 -9.64 30.12 -1.09
C VAL A 691 -8.72 31.00 -0.23
N GLN A 692 -8.87 31.01 1.10
CA GLN A 692 -8.00 31.73 2.05
C GLN A 692 -7.88 31.01 3.41
N THR A 693 -6.78 31.26 4.13
CA THR A 693 -6.52 30.77 5.49
C THR A 693 -7.20 31.66 6.53
N LEU A 694 -7.94 31.06 7.47
CA LEU A 694 -8.60 31.77 8.57
C LEU A 694 -7.80 31.62 9.87
N TYR A 695 -7.61 32.73 10.57
CA TYR A 695 -6.95 32.81 11.87
C TYR A 695 -7.98 33.10 12.96
N LYS A 696 -7.78 32.55 14.16
CA LYS A 696 -8.67 32.79 15.30
C LYS A 696 -7.99 33.72 16.31
N ARG A 697 -8.69 34.78 16.73
CA ARG A 697 -8.32 35.72 17.80
C ARG A 697 -9.50 35.79 18.80
N GLY A 698 -9.46 34.96 19.84
CA GLY A 698 -10.60 34.80 20.76
C GLY A 698 -11.85 34.21 20.07
N GLN A 699 -12.99 34.91 20.14
CA GLN A 699 -14.23 34.57 19.41
C GLN A 699 -14.28 35.14 17.97
N LEU A 700 -13.26 35.91 17.58
CA LEU A 700 -13.17 36.54 16.26
C LEU A 700 -12.32 35.69 15.32
N VAL A 701 -12.87 35.38 14.16
CA VAL A 701 -12.17 34.73 13.05
C VAL A 701 -11.82 35.80 12.02
N VAL A 702 -10.56 35.83 11.57
CA VAL A 702 -10.05 36.85 10.65
C VAL A 702 -9.39 36.19 9.44
N THR A 703 -9.45 36.89 8.30
CA THR A 703 -8.68 36.56 7.09
C THR A 703 -7.28 37.19 7.18
N PRO A 704 -6.30 36.78 6.34
CA PRO A 704 -4.96 37.38 6.35
C PRO A 704 -5.02 38.90 6.08
N GLU A 705 -5.98 39.35 5.26
CA GLU A 705 -6.18 40.76 4.93
C GLU A 705 -6.83 41.58 6.05
N THR A 706 -7.50 40.93 7.00
CA THR A 706 -8.17 41.56 8.15
C THR A 706 -7.48 41.25 9.48
N ALA A 707 -6.32 40.57 9.46
CA ALA A 707 -5.61 40.12 10.65
C ALA A 707 -5.16 41.29 11.56
N GLU A 708 -4.80 42.43 10.96
CA GLU A 708 -4.38 43.64 11.68
C GLU A 708 -5.55 44.58 12.03
N VAL A 709 -6.77 44.30 11.57
CA VAL A 709 -7.94 45.16 11.82
C VAL A 709 -8.50 44.88 13.21
N ASP A 710 -8.67 45.93 14.00
CA ASP A 710 -9.25 45.85 15.34
C ASP A 710 -10.73 46.32 15.30
N PRO A 711 -11.71 45.45 15.61
CA PRO A 711 -13.13 45.78 15.60
C PRO A 711 -13.52 46.98 16.47
N GLU A 712 -12.80 47.21 17.57
CA GLU A 712 -13.08 48.31 18.50
C GLU A 712 -12.39 49.60 18.04
N ARG A 713 -11.16 49.51 17.50
CA ARG A 713 -10.39 50.69 17.06
C ARG A 713 -10.80 51.21 15.68
N ASP A 714 -11.12 50.31 14.75
CA ASP A 714 -11.32 50.61 13.33
C ASP A 714 -12.80 50.57 12.91
N LYS A 715 -13.73 50.67 13.88
CA LYS A 715 -15.17 50.57 13.68
C LYS A 715 -15.74 51.45 12.56
N ALA A 716 -15.13 52.61 12.31
CA ALA A 716 -15.55 53.52 11.23
C ALA A 716 -15.37 52.94 9.80
N GLN A 717 -14.56 51.88 9.66
CA GLN A 717 -14.25 51.23 8.38
C GLN A 717 -14.92 49.85 8.25
N ILE A 718 -15.64 49.41 9.28
CA ILE A 718 -16.23 48.07 9.39
C ILE A 718 -17.75 48.18 9.25
N GLN A 719 -18.33 47.41 8.35
CA GLN A 719 -19.77 47.26 8.23
C GLN A 719 -20.22 46.00 8.97
N GLU A 720 -21.00 46.18 10.04
CA GLU A 720 -21.54 45.06 10.81
C GLU A 720 -22.80 44.50 10.14
N ILE A 721 -22.88 43.18 9.99
CA ILE A 721 -24.03 42.47 9.42
C ILE A 721 -24.32 41.26 10.29
N GLU A 722 -25.57 41.10 10.72
CA GLU A 722 -26.01 39.90 11.45
C GLU A 722 -26.35 38.78 10.48
N ARG A 723 -25.87 37.57 10.78
CA ARG A 723 -26.09 36.39 9.94
C ARG A 723 -27.58 36.07 9.81
N TYR A 724 -27.98 35.62 8.62
CA TYR A 724 -29.37 35.29 8.26
C TYR A 724 -30.39 36.45 8.25
N THR A 725 -29.93 37.69 8.25
CA THR A 725 -30.79 38.86 7.99
C THR A 725 -30.93 39.15 6.49
N ASP A 726 -31.90 39.98 6.11
CA ASP A 726 -32.06 40.44 4.72
C ASP A 726 -30.78 41.13 4.19
N ALA A 727 -30.05 41.83 5.06
CA ALA A 727 -28.76 42.44 4.75
C ALA A 727 -27.68 41.39 4.45
N TYR A 728 -27.67 40.27 5.19
CA TYR A 728 -26.77 39.14 4.95
C TYR A 728 -27.08 38.43 3.63
N PHE A 729 -28.35 38.18 3.31
CA PHE A 729 -28.72 37.58 2.01
C PHE A 729 -28.45 38.52 0.83
N THR A 730 -28.61 39.83 1.03
CA THR A 730 -28.20 40.85 0.03
C THR A 730 -26.69 40.84 -0.19
N LEU A 731 -25.90 40.67 0.86
CA LEU A 731 -24.44 40.51 0.77
C LEU A 731 -24.07 39.25 -0.02
N ILE A 732 -24.66 38.10 0.32
CA ILE A 732 -24.42 36.81 -0.35
C ILE A 732 -24.77 36.88 -1.84
N ALA A 733 -25.92 37.47 -2.19
CA ALA A 733 -26.38 37.57 -3.57
C ALA A 733 -25.44 38.43 -4.44
N ALA A 734 -24.68 39.33 -3.84
CA ALA A 734 -23.75 40.22 -4.52
C ALA A 734 -22.28 39.70 -4.54
N ASN A 735 -22.01 38.56 -3.89
CA ASN A 735 -20.69 37.95 -3.78
C ASN A 735 -20.49 36.81 -4.80
N SER A 736 -19.24 36.51 -5.12
CA SER A 736 -18.86 35.33 -5.91
C SER A 736 -19.00 34.02 -5.12
N ALA A 737 -18.96 32.88 -5.81
CA ALA A 737 -19.04 31.56 -5.17
C ALA A 737 -17.93 31.33 -4.14
N ALA A 738 -16.71 31.78 -4.43
CA ALA A 738 -15.56 31.69 -3.53
C ALA A 738 -15.70 32.58 -2.27
N GLU A 739 -16.29 33.77 -2.42
CA GLU A 739 -16.56 34.67 -1.28
C GLU A 739 -17.69 34.14 -0.39
N ASN A 740 -18.70 33.50 -0.98
CA ASN A 740 -19.78 32.85 -0.23
C ASN A 740 -19.31 31.57 0.47
N GLU A 741 -18.39 30.83 -0.13
CA GLU A 741 -17.72 29.70 0.52
C GLU A 741 -16.97 30.15 1.77
N LEU A 742 -16.28 31.29 1.73
CA LEU A 742 -15.61 31.89 2.88
C LEU A 742 -16.58 32.27 4.01
N LEU A 743 -17.72 32.88 3.67
CA LEU A 743 -18.77 33.22 4.64
C LEU A 743 -19.41 31.97 5.27
N SER A 744 -19.48 30.85 4.53
CA SER A 744 -20.05 29.60 5.03
C SER A 744 -19.19 28.90 6.09
N GLN A 745 -17.92 29.28 6.24
CA GLN A 745 -16.99 28.69 7.21
C GLN A 745 -17.18 29.18 8.65
N GLN A 746 -17.99 30.24 8.85
CA GLN A 746 -18.34 30.77 10.16
C GLN A 746 -19.22 29.76 10.92
N ARG A 747 -18.83 29.38 12.14
CA ARG A 747 -19.68 28.59 13.05
C ARG A 747 -20.65 29.49 13.81
N ASP A 748 -21.68 28.90 14.41
CA ASP A 748 -22.77 29.64 15.07
C ASP A 748 -22.31 30.42 16.33
N ASP A 749 -21.13 30.12 16.88
CA ASP A 749 -20.52 30.76 18.05
C ASP A 749 -19.33 31.70 17.71
N GLU A 750 -19.10 31.98 16.43
CA GLU A 750 -17.94 32.74 15.94
C GLU A 750 -18.37 34.02 15.24
N GLN A 751 -17.62 35.12 15.43
CA GLN A 751 -17.74 36.32 14.59
C GLN A 751 -16.68 36.28 13.49
N LEU A 752 -17.03 36.67 12.27
CA LEU A 752 -16.11 36.64 11.12
C LEU A 752 -15.82 38.07 10.63
N LEU A 753 -14.55 38.47 10.70
CA LEU A 753 -14.07 39.73 10.12
C LEU A 753 -13.41 39.44 8.77
N VAL A 754 -14.04 39.88 7.70
CA VAL A 754 -13.66 39.56 6.32
C VAL A 754 -13.67 40.81 5.45
N LYS A 755 -12.73 40.89 4.51
CA LYS A 755 -12.74 41.94 3.48
C LYS A 755 -13.31 41.37 2.18
N LEU A 756 -14.45 41.88 1.76
CA LEU A 756 -15.11 41.49 0.52
C LEU A 756 -15.19 42.70 -0.40
N ARG A 757 -14.71 42.56 -1.64
CA ARG A 757 -14.77 43.62 -2.67
C ARG A 757 -14.24 44.99 -2.18
N GLY A 758 -13.20 44.98 -1.34
CA GLY A 758 -12.56 46.20 -0.83
C GLY A 758 -13.16 46.77 0.46
N GLN A 759 -14.32 46.28 0.91
CA GLN A 759 -15.00 46.71 2.13
C GLN A 759 -14.81 45.67 3.24
N VAL A 760 -14.57 46.11 4.48
CA VAL A 760 -14.44 45.22 5.65
C VAL A 760 -15.82 45.01 6.28
N TYR A 761 -16.17 43.75 6.49
CA TYR A 761 -17.41 43.31 7.12
C TYR A 761 -17.10 42.55 8.40
N LEU A 762 -17.89 42.84 9.44
CA LEU A 762 -17.95 42.02 10.64
C LEU A 762 -19.28 41.29 10.64
N ILE A 763 -19.23 39.98 10.36
CA ILE A 763 -20.40 39.11 10.37
C ILE A 763 -20.57 38.57 11.79
N LYS A 764 -21.70 38.90 12.40
CA LYS A 764 -22.05 38.50 13.77
C LYS A 764 -23.03 37.33 13.78
#